data_AF-A0A2S7YF91-F1
#
_entry.id   AF-A0A2S7YF91-F1
#
_cell.length_a   1.000
_cell.length_b   1.000
_cell.length_c   1.000
_cell.angle_alpha   90.00
_cell.angle_beta   90.00
_cell.angle_gamma   90.00
#
_symmetry.space_group_name_H-M   'P 1'
#
loop_
_entity.id
_entity.type
_entity.pdbx_description
1 polymer ?
#
loop_
_entity_poly.entity_id
_entity_poly.type
_entity_poly.pdbx_seq_one_letter_code
_entity_poly.pdbx_strand_id
1 'polypeptide(L)'
;MRATRPFAGLSLLQRVLAASTNFLDHARLLSRVEDPAWFETNIPLIEVPSTQIQDVYYYRWQTYKEHLAYTGAQHGYLATEFLHPAGYGAPFGGIVAAAGHHIAEGRWLRDLRYGQDLVNYWLAGPGQLPKPATEELNKDTHDWAHEYSFWAASAVWKQYLITGDVNFTTSQLDNLVKQYRGWDSHFNSDLGLYWQVPVWDATEYTAASYESPSGDAYHGGAGFRPTINAYQYGDARAIAEIASLTGNSDLQREYEKRAESLQKALHTQLWNKDKKFFVHRHRDFGQKLLNDREIMGFLPWMFDMPTANFSTEPFEQLMDTQGFSSTFGPTTLEQRSKWYMHEADGCCRWDGPSWPFATSQTLAAVETLLHHYQQDTVKPSDYFKLLETYAKTLYKNGTPYVAEAHHPTEDRWMYDGRDHSEDYNHSTFVDNVLAGLLGLRGRPDNHLTIRPLVPSSWAYFAVENMAYHGRSITVLWDESGNRYNQGAGFRVYVDGTLVLHRDAVEQVTVDVTPAIPQPPAFKVNIAANSQRYTQLSRAFASYTSGFDDPMRAIDGNIWRTGVPPNTRWTSYQSPNASDYFGVDFRQTQSLCDVRLYFYQDDDGVRLPASYDLQYLPPGGDASAWTTVPGQQRSKAAPTSSNEQIRITFPAVSASQLRVVAPNPEPGRKGWGLSELEAWTAPLFQLRNENSGKLMGVERMLETSGALVQQYDDNGSRDHHWEFVPAQQAGWSAIRNLHSGLVLAVKSDDNSANLVQVNDDDNGVGGGDSSAYRLWKVESRGNGHFLIRNKGSNKVAGVDGMAVTNGANVVQFDDNGTKDHLWSILPAAIEGC
;
A
#
# COMPACT_ATOMS: atom_id res chain seq x y z
N MET A 1 34.16 -42.22 -21.03
CA MET A 1 33.92 -42.18 -19.57
C MET A 1 34.35 -40.84 -19.01
N ARG A 2 33.42 -39.89 -18.90
CA ARG A 2 33.45 -38.76 -17.97
C ARG A 2 32.00 -38.51 -17.61
N ALA A 3 31.66 -38.85 -16.36
CA ALA A 3 30.31 -38.78 -15.84
C ALA A 3 29.88 -37.32 -15.72
N THR A 4 28.80 -36.99 -16.40
CA THR A 4 28.00 -35.79 -16.19
C THR A 4 27.39 -35.87 -14.78
N ARG A 5 27.66 -34.85 -13.96
CA ARG A 5 26.95 -34.63 -12.71
C ARG A 5 25.53 -34.17 -13.04
N PRO A 6 24.46 -34.80 -12.53
CA PRO A 6 23.14 -34.21 -12.60
C PRO A 6 23.07 -33.06 -11.59
N PHE A 7 22.60 -31.91 -12.04
CA PHE A 7 22.11 -30.86 -11.14
C PHE A 7 21.07 -31.51 -10.22
N ALA A 8 21.35 -31.45 -8.91
CA ALA A 8 20.42 -31.88 -7.89
C ALA A 8 19.15 -31.03 -8.02
N GLY A 9 18.05 -31.67 -8.44
CA GLY A 9 16.72 -31.11 -8.25
C GLY A 9 16.53 -30.85 -6.77
N LEU A 10 16.16 -29.62 -6.41
CA LEU A 10 15.69 -29.29 -5.08
C LEU A 10 14.50 -30.19 -4.76
N SER A 11 14.72 -31.17 -3.88
CA SER A 11 13.68 -31.99 -3.28
C SER A 11 12.77 -31.11 -2.41
N LEU A 12 11.46 -31.29 -2.58
CA LEU A 12 10.37 -30.85 -1.70
C LEU A 12 10.78 -29.93 -0.53
N LEU A 13 10.74 -28.61 -0.75
CA LEU A 13 10.53 -27.68 0.36
C LEU A 13 9.21 -28.08 1.05
N GLN A 14 9.30 -28.47 2.32
CA GLN A 14 8.15 -28.80 3.13
C GLN A 14 7.19 -27.59 3.14
N ARG A 15 6.06 -27.78 2.46
CA ARG A 15 4.91 -26.88 2.43
C ARG A 15 4.24 -26.95 3.81
N VAL A 16 4.62 -26.07 4.74
CA VAL A 16 4.05 -26.01 6.09
C VAL A 16 3.72 -24.55 6.40
N LEU A 17 2.52 -24.30 6.95
CA LEU A 17 2.22 -23.01 7.58
C LEU A 17 3.26 -22.78 8.69
N ALA A 18 3.91 -21.61 8.71
CA ALA A 18 4.87 -21.28 9.75
C ALA A 18 4.25 -21.50 11.14
N ALA A 19 4.86 -22.35 11.97
CA ALA A 19 4.34 -22.62 13.30
C ALA A 19 4.45 -21.35 14.16
N SER A 20 3.37 -20.94 14.81
CA SER A 20 3.34 -19.78 15.69
C SER A 20 3.70 -20.15 17.13
N THR A 21 4.25 -19.19 17.87
CA THR A 21 4.27 -19.22 19.34
C THR A 21 2.98 -18.62 19.89
N ASN A 22 2.72 -18.85 21.18
CA ASN A 22 1.58 -18.29 21.91
C ASN A 22 1.99 -18.02 23.36
N PHE A 23 3.00 -17.16 23.52
CA PHE A 23 3.60 -16.79 24.80
C PHE A 23 2.92 -15.54 25.39
N LEU A 24 2.40 -14.66 24.54
CA LEU A 24 1.65 -13.47 24.93
C LEU A 24 0.16 -13.79 25.08
N ASP A 25 -0.51 -12.98 25.90
CA ASP A 25 -1.96 -13.00 26.01
C ASP A 25 -2.57 -12.22 24.83
N HIS A 26 -2.75 -12.91 23.69
CA HIS A 26 -3.29 -12.32 22.46
C HIS A 26 -4.67 -11.69 22.68
N ALA A 27 -5.53 -12.37 23.43
CA ALA A 27 -6.90 -11.90 23.68
C ALA A 27 -6.90 -10.57 24.45
N ARG A 28 -6.00 -10.41 25.43
CA ARG A 28 -5.83 -9.14 26.14
C ARG A 28 -5.23 -8.04 25.26
N LEU A 29 -4.17 -8.35 24.49
CA LEU A 29 -3.49 -7.37 23.64
C LEU A 29 -4.39 -6.84 22.52
N LEU A 30 -5.25 -7.70 21.98
CA LEU A 30 -6.18 -7.37 20.90
C LEU A 30 -7.59 -7.02 21.40
N SER A 31 -7.80 -6.83 22.71
CA SER A 31 -9.15 -6.62 23.26
C SER A 31 -9.78 -5.28 22.86
N ARG A 32 -8.98 -4.33 22.36
CA ARG A 32 -9.40 -2.98 21.99
C ARG A 32 -9.47 -2.75 20.48
N VAL A 33 -8.98 -3.69 19.68
CA VAL A 33 -9.13 -3.65 18.22
C VAL A 33 -10.41 -4.36 17.83
N GLU A 34 -11.04 -3.92 16.75
CA GLU A 34 -12.43 -4.35 16.46
C GLU A 34 -12.57 -5.67 15.71
N ASP A 35 -11.49 -6.15 15.10
CA ASP A 35 -11.44 -7.44 14.41
C ASP A 35 -10.17 -8.19 14.83
N PRO A 36 -10.14 -8.68 16.09
CA PRO A 36 -8.96 -9.32 16.66
C PRO A 36 -8.41 -10.45 15.79
N ALA A 37 -9.26 -11.19 15.07
CA ALA A 37 -8.84 -12.30 14.23
C ALA A 37 -7.97 -11.84 13.04
N TRP A 38 -8.33 -10.71 12.41
CA TRP A 38 -7.49 -10.16 11.33
C TRP A 38 -6.14 -9.68 11.88
N PHE A 39 -6.12 -8.99 13.02
CA PHE A 39 -4.88 -8.51 13.63
C PHE A 39 -3.99 -9.68 14.05
N GLU A 40 -4.53 -10.67 14.77
CA GLU A 40 -3.80 -11.88 15.16
C GLU A 40 -3.18 -12.62 13.97
N THR A 41 -3.88 -12.63 12.83
CA THR A 41 -3.37 -13.26 11.60
C THR A 41 -2.27 -12.44 10.93
N ASN A 42 -2.36 -11.11 10.96
CA ASN A 42 -1.57 -10.25 10.06
C ASN A 42 -0.43 -9.49 10.74
N ILE A 43 -0.55 -9.10 12.00
CA ILE A 43 0.41 -8.20 12.65
C ILE A 43 1.34 -8.94 13.62
N PRO A 44 2.58 -8.48 13.83
CA PRO A 44 3.37 -8.87 14.99
C PRO A 44 2.68 -8.40 16.27
N LEU A 45 2.66 -9.23 17.30
CA LEU A 45 2.14 -8.85 18.62
C LEU A 45 3.28 -8.41 19.51
N ILE A 46 3.13 -7.30 20.22
CA ILE A 46 4.16 -6.82 21.15
C ILE A 46 3.64 -6.69 22.58
N GLU A 47 4.54 -6.92 23.53
CA GLU A 47 4.37 -6.48 24.90
C GLU A 47 5.62 -5.71 25.35
N VAL A 48 5.44 -4.46 25.77
CA VAL A 48 6.52 -3.58 26.22
C VAL A 48 6.16 -2.88 27.54
N PRO A 49 7.14 -2.49 28.38
CA PRO A 49 6.86 -1.79 29.64
C PRO A 49 6.24 -0.39 29.46
N SER A 50 6.50 0.29 28.35
CA SER A 50 5.87 1.58 28.04
C SER A 50 4.45 1.36 27.52
N THR A 51 3.45 1.56 28.39
CA THR A 51 2.03 1.43 28.01
C THR A 51 1.65 2.42 26.90
N GLN A 52 2.27 3.60 26.88
CA GLN A 52 1.99 4.60 25.85
C GLN A 52 2.40 4.14 24.46
N ILE A 53 3.61 3.59 24.32
CA ILE A 53 4.09 3.02 23.05
C ILE A 53 3.24 1.83 22.65
N GLN A 54 2.89 0.95 23.59
CA GLN A 54 2.08 -0.23 23.31
C GLN A 54 0.67 0.14 22.83
N ASP A 55 -0.01 1.06 23.51
CA ASP A 55 -1.36 1.49 23.16
C ASP A 55 -1.38 2.15 21.76
N VAL A 56 -0.38 2.99 21.46
CA VAL A 56 -0.23 3.60 20.13
C VAL A 56 0.13 2.55 19.07
N TYR A 57 0.93 1.53 19.39
CA TYR A 57 1.30 0.47 18.44
C TYR A 57 0.06 -0.26 17.90
N TYR A 58 -0.84 -0.70 18.79
CA TYR A 58 -2.07 -1.37 18.37
C TYR A 58 -3.06 -0.42 17.71
N TYR A 59 -3.13 0.84 18.16
CA TYR A 59 -3.94 1.87 17.51
C TYR A 59 -3.46 2.17 16.08
N ARG A 60 -2.14 2.27 15.85
CA ARG A 60 -1.58 2.54 14.51
C ARG A 60 -1.78 1.39 13.53
N TRP A 61 -1.83 0.15 14.03
CA TRP A 61 -2.28 -0.98 13.20
C TRP A 61 -3.76 -0.88 12.86
N GLN A 62 -4.60 -0.48 13.82
CA GLN A 62 -6.02 -0.24 13.61
C GLN A 62 -6.24 0.83 12.53
N THR A 63 -5.56 1.98 12.61
CA THR A 63 -5.67 3.03 11.58
C THR A 63 -5.13 2.54 10.23
N TYR A 64 -3.97 1.86 10.20
CA TYR A 64 -3.46 1.30 8.95
C TYR A 64 -4.48 0.38 8.25
N LYS A 65 -5.16 -0.48 9.01
CA LYS A 65 -6.21 -1.35 8.48
C LYS A 65 -7.41 -0.57 7.96
N GLU A 66 -7.80 0.51 8.64
CA GLU A 66 -8.89 1.39 8.20
C GLU A 66 -8.61 2.04 6.85
N HIS A 67 -7.34 2.37 6.60
CA HIS A 67 -6.88 2.92 5.33
C HIS A 67 -6.73 1.88 4.20
N LEU A 68 -6.90 0.58 4.46
CA LEU A 68 -6.87 -0.46 3.42
C LEU A 68 -8.19 -0.48 2.63
N ALA A 69 -8.32 0.45 1.69
CA ALA A 69 -9.45 0.54 0.77
C ALA A 69 -9.30 -0.43 -0.41
N TYR A 70 -10.31 -1.26 -0.65
CA TYR A 70 -10.30 -2.14 -1.83
C TYR A 70 -10.80 -1.38 -3.07
N THR A 71 -9.88 -1.08 -3.99
CA THR A 71 -10.13 -0.22 -5.15
C THR A 71 -10.92 -0.89 -6.27
N GLY A 72 -10.88 -2.22 -6.35
CA GLY A 72 -11.58 -3.02 -7.34
C GLY A 72 -10.79 -4.28 -7.74
N ALA A 73 -11.45 -5.22 -8.40
CA ALA A 73 -10.85 -6.49 -8.81
C ALA A 73 -9.64 -6.34 -9.76
N GLN A 74 -9.49 -5.18 -10.40
CA GLN A 74 -8.40 -4.88 -11.32
C GLN A 74 -7.13 -4.39 -10.63
N HIS A 75 -7.23 -3.83 -9.41
CA HIS A 75 -6.14 -3.10 -8.77
C HIS A 75 -5.91 -3.49 -7.30
N GLY A 76 -6.85 -4.17 -6.64
CA GLY A 76 -6.67 -4.69 -5.29
C GLY A 76 -6.75 -3.60 -4.22
N TYR A 77 -5.94 -3.73 -3.18
CA TYR A 77 -5.91 -2.79 -2.06
C TYR A 77 -5.05 -1.54 -2.32
N LEU A 78 -5.51 -0.42 -1.77
CA LEU A 78 -4.76 0.82 -1.60
C LEU A 78 -4.71 1.13 -0.11
N ALA A 79 -3.55 1.60 0.38
CA ALA A 79 -3.48 2.32 1.64
C ALA A 79 -3.72 3.81 1.33
N THR A 80 -4.86 4.36 1.77
CA THR A 80 -5.15 5.79 1.58
C THR A 80 -4.39 6.63 2.60
N GLU A 81 -4.25 7.93 2.31
CA GLU A 81 -3.66 8.91 3.23
C GLU A 81 -4.74 9.54 4.13
N PHE A 82 -5.81 10.04 3.50
CA PHE A 82 -7.05 10.43 4.16
C PHE A 82 -8.11 9.35 3.98
N LEU A 83 -8.92 9.12 5.00
CA LEU A 83 -10.05 8.18 4.91
C LEU A 83 -11.13 8.67 3.93
N HIS A 84 -11.32 9.99 3.85
CA HIS A 84 -12.15 10.60 2.80
C HIS A 84 -11.25 10.99 1.63
N PRO A 85 -11.54 10.55 0.40
CA PRO A 85 -10.78 10.97 -0.78
C PRO A 85 -10.69 12.49 -0.90
N ALA A 86 -9.47 13.03 -0.93
CA ALA A 86 -9.23 14.44 -1.16
C ALA A 86 -9.43 14.80 -2.64
N GLY A 87 -9.85 16.03 -2.93
CA GLY A 87 -10.11 16.49 -4.30
C GLY A 87 -8.86 16.55 -5.21
N TYR A 88 -7.68 16.56 -4.60
CA TYR A 88 -6.37 16.51 -5.27
C TYR A 88 -5.75 15.10 -5.25
N GLY A 89 -6.50 14.09 -4.83
CA GLY A 89 -6.06 12.70 -4.86
C GLY A 89 -6.10 12.10 -6.27
N ALA A 90 -5.23 11.11 -6.48
CA ALA A 90 -5.28 10.19 -7.60
C ALA A 90 -6.61 9.40 -7.61
N PRO A 91 -6.96 8.71 -8.72
CA PRO A 91 -8.13 7.84 -8.76
C PRO A 91 -8.20 6.91 -7.55
N PHE A 92 -9.41 6.59 -7.07
CA PHE A 92 -9.62 5.82 -5.82
C PHE A 92 -9.18 6.52 -4.52
N GLY A 93 -8.76 7.80 -4.57
CA GLY A 93 -8.41 8.60 -3.38
C GLY A 93 -6.96 8.46 -2.91
N GLY A 94 -6.07 7.89 -3.73
CA GLY A 94 -4.66 7.73 -3.38
C GLY A 94 -3.90 9.07 -3.40
N ILE A 95 -3.01 9.29 -2.44
CA ILE A 95 -2.08 10.43 -2.44
C ILE A 95 -0.66 9.88 -2.23
N VAL A 96 0.28 10.26 -3.10
CA VAL A 96 1.61 9.63 -3.14
C VAL A 96 2.56 10.18 -2.06
N ALA A 97 2.23 11.30 -1.42
CA ALA A 97 3.08 11.98 -0.45
C ALA A 97 3.61 11.03 0.64
N ALA A 98 2.74 10.23 1.25
CA ALA A 98 3.12 9.23 2.24
C ALA A 98 3.23 7.79 1.71
N ALA A 99 3.23 7.54 0.40
CA ALA A 99 3.29 6.18 -0.14
C ALA A 99 4.51 5.38 0.37
N GLY A 100 5.66 6.05 0.50
CA GLY A 100 6.87 5.45 1.07
C GLY A 100 6.76 5.11 2.56
N HIS A 101 5.93 5.84 3.32
CA HIS A 101 5.58 5.50 4.70
C HIS A 101 4.62 4.31 4.74
N HIS A 102 3.59 4.31 3.90
CA HIS A 102 2.59 3.24 3.85
C HIS A 102 3.20 1.87 3.54
N ILE A 103 4.14 1.82 2.59
CA ILE A 103 4.88 0.60 2.24
C ILE A 103 5.80 0.18 3.40
N ALA A 104 6.48 1.12 4.05
CA ALA A 104 7.38 0.83 5.17
C ALA A 104 6.63 0.37 6.43
N GLU A 105 5.45 0.92 6.73
CA GLU A 105 4.60 0.49 7.84
C GLU A 105 3.97 -0.88 7.55
N GLY A 106 3.44 -1.05 6.33
CA GLY A 106 2.74 -2.27 5.90
C GLY A 106 3.62 -3.49 5.65
N ARG A 107 4.95 -3.32 5.49
CA ARG A 107 5.88 -4.43 5.22
C ARG A 107 5.89 -5.52 6.30
N TRP A 108 5.38 -5.22 7.48
CA TRP A 108 5.30 -6.13 8.62
C TRP A 108 4.03 -7.01 8.59
N LEU A 109 3.10 -6.74 7.68
CA LEU A 109 1.90 -7.56 7.50
C LEU A 109 2.28 -8.94 6.92
N ARG A 110 1.68 -9.98 7.48
CA ARG A 110 1.88 -11.36 7.02
C ARG A 110 1.30 -11.63 5.64
N ASP A 111 0.14 -11.05 5.32
CA ASP A 111 -0.45 -11.13 3.99
C ASP A 111 0.21 -10.11 3.06
N LEU A 112 1.04 -10.61 2.15
CA LEU A 112 1.85 -9.79 1.25
C LEU A 112 1.02 -9.00 0.24
N ARG A 113 -0.25 -9.37 0.01
CA ARG A 113 -1.10 -8.72 -0.99
C ARG A 113 -1.30 -7.24 -0.70
N TYR A 114 -1.42 -6.85 0.57
CA TYR A 114 -1.62 -5.45 0.95
C TYR A 114 -0.46 -4.55 0.47
N GLY A 115 0.78 -4.97 0.71
CA GLY A 115 1.96 -4.23 0.24
C GLY A 115 2.17 -4.36 -1.28
N GLN A 116 1.92 -5.55 -1.85
CA GLN A 116 2.08 -5.78 -3.29
C GLN A 116 1.08 -4.96 -4.12
N ASP A 117 -0.19 -4.93 -3.73
CA ASP A 117 -1.25 -4.16 -4.40
C ASP A 117 -0.96 -2.65 -4.30
N LEU A 118 -0.53 -2.16 -3.13
CA LEU A 118 -0.13 -0.76 -2.95
C LEU A 118 1.03 -0.35 -3.86
N VAL A 119 2.08 -1.18 -3.94
CA VAL A 119 3.21 -0.93 -4.84
C VAL A 119 2.76 -0.98 -6.30
N ASN A 120 1.94 -1.96 -6.68
CA ASN A 120 1.39 -2.05 -8.03
C ASN A 120 0.50 -0.86 -8.37
N TYR A 121 -0.34 -0.39 -7.45
CA TYR A 121 -1.20 0.77 -7.63
C TYR A 121 -0.37 1.98 -8.05
N TRP A 122 0.72 2.29 -7.33
CA TRP A 122 1.55 3.46 -7.62
C TRP A 122 2.43 3.29 -8.85
N LEU A 123 3.09 2.14 -9.00
CA LEU A 123 4.16 1.95 -9.98
C LEU A 123 3.72 1.27 -11.28
N ALA A 124 2.59 0.57 -11.28
CA ALA A 124 2.09 -0.20 -12.41
C ALA A 124 0.59 0.00 -12.70
N GLY A 125 -0.11 0.80 -11.89
CA GLY A 125 -1.56 0.93 -11.88
C GLY A 125 -2.03 2.39 -11.94
N PRO A 126 -3.09 2.75 -11.19
CA PRO A 126 -3.68 4.10 -11.25
C PRO A 126 -2.73 5.26 -10.96
N GLY A 127 -1.68 5.05 -10.17
CA GLY A 127 -0.65 6.07 -9.93
C GLY A 127 0.10 6.50 -11.19
N GLN A 128 0.17 5.63 -12.20
CA GLN A 128 0.83 5.93 -13.49
C GLN A 128 -0.10 6.62 -14.50
N LEU A 129 -1.35 6.89 -14.12
CA LEU A 129 -2.29 7.57 -15.01
C LEU A 129 -1.90 9.03 -15.22
N PRO A 130 -2.18 9.59 -16.41
CA PRO A 130 -2.00 11.01 -16.65
C PRO A 130 -2.77 11.85 -15.62
N LYS A 131 -2.15 12.94 -15.21
CA LYS A 131 -2.68 13.93 -14.28
C LYS A 131 -2.61 15.32 -14.91
N PRO A 132 -3.56 16.23 -14.62
CA PRO A 132 -3.40 17.63 -14.99
C PRO A 132 -2.15 18.27 -14.36
N ALA A 133 -1.40 19.02 -15.16
CA ALA A 133 -0.28 19.86 -14.72
C ALA A 133 -0.79 21.31 -14.58
N THR A 134 -1.34 21.66 -13.40
CA THR A 134 -1.89 23.00 -13.07
C THR A 134 -1.16 23.58 -11.86
N GLU A 135 -1.53 24.74 -11.31
CA GLU A 135 -0.88 25.23 -10.06
C GLU A 135 -1.42 24.51 -8.81
N GLU A 136 -2.70 24.11 -8.84
CA GLU A 136 -3.37 23.40 -7.73
C GLU A 136 -2.89 21.95 -7.57
N LEU A 137 -2.31 21.40 -8.62
CA LEU A 137 -1.60 20.11 -8.63
C LEU A 137 -0.15 20.37 -9.02
N ASN A 138 0.72 19.38 -8.98
CA ASN A 138 2.10 19.60 -9.41
C ASN A 138 2.17 19.89 -10.93
N LYS A 139 2.49 21.14 -11.31
CA LYS A 139 2.67 21.56 -12.72
C LYS A 139 3.92 21.01 -13.38
N ASP A 140 4.90 20.55 -12.60
CA ASP A 140 6.18 20.09 -13.12
C ASP A 140 6.12 18.60 -13.52
N THR A 141 5.04 17.91 -13.16
CA THR A 141 4.86 16.47 -13.38
C THR A 141 3.49 16.15 -14.02
N HIS A 142 3.39 14.96 -14.62
CA HIS A 142 2.29 14.62 -15.54
C HIS A 142 1.57 13.31 -15.19
N ASP A 143 1.94 12.67 -14.10
CA ASP A 143 1.29 11.47 -13.57
C ASP A 143 1.18 11.56 -12.04
N TRP A 144 0.30 10.74 -11.47
CA TRP A 144 -0.04 10.81 -10.05
C TRP A 144 1.07 10.30 -9.13
N ALA A 145 1.94 9.39 -9.59
CA ALA A 145 3.06 8.87 -8.82
C ALA A 145 4.21 9.89 -8.67
N HIS A 146 4.18 10.97 -9.45
CA HIS A 146 5.10 12.11 -9.34
C HIS A 146 4.41 13.39 -8.87
N GLU A 147 3.19 13.32 -8.30
CA GLU A 147 2.56 14.51 -7.70
C GLU A 147 3.43 15.06 -6.55
N TYR A 148 3.89 14.16 -5.68
CA TYR A 148 4.81 14.46 -4.59
C TYR A 148 6.09 13.63 -4.69
N SER A 149 7.17 14.10 -4.09
CA SER A 149 8.42 13.34 -3.98
C SER A 149 8.19 11.99 -3.25
N PHE A 150 8.72 10.90 -3.81
CA PHE A 150 8.44 9.53 -3.35
C PHE A 150 9.72 8.66 -3.39
N TRP A 151 10.14 8.12 -2.23
CA TRP A 151 11.27 7.17 -2.08
C TRP A 151 10.87 5.72 -2.38
N ALA A 152 10.35 5.51 -3.59
CA ALA A 152 9.71 4.27 -4.01
C ALA A 152 10.61 3.04 -3.92
N ALA A 153 11.81 3.11 -4.51
CA ALA A 153 12.70 1.95 -4.57
C ALA A 153 13.24 1.59 -3.18
N SER A 154 13.52 2.59 -2.35
CA SER A 154 13.91 2.39 -0.96
C SER A 154 12.82 1.69 -0.15
N ALA A 155 11.56 2.07 -0.34
CA ALA A 155 10.43 1.46 0.34
C ALA A 155 10.20 0.00 -0.12
N VAL A 156 10.25 -0.26 -1.43
CA VAL A 156 10.16 -1.62 -1.99
C VAL A 156 11.32 -2.50 -1.52
N TRP A 157 12.55 -1.97 -1.46
CA TRP A 157 13.70 -2.68 -0.91
C TRP A 157 13.51 -2.99 0.58
N LYS A 158 13.04 -2.03 1.38
CA LYS A 158 12.71 -2.26 2.80
C LYS A 158 11.65 -3.34 3.00
N GLN A 159 10.67 -3.42 2.10
CA GLN A 159 9.69 -4.51 2.11
C GLN A 159 10.35 -5.86 1.81
N TYR A 160 11.15 -5.95 0.74
CA TYR A 160 11.91 -7.14 0.37
C TYR A 160 12.73 -7.70 1.54
N LEU A 161 13.45 -6.83 2.25
CA LEU A 161 14.29 -7.24 3.37
C LEU A 161 13.52 -7.98 4.47
N ILE A 162 12.20 -7.75 4.60
CA ILE A 162 11.33 -8.41 5.58
C ILE A 162 10.58 -9.60 4.97
N THR A 163 10.02 -9.44 3.77
CA THR A 163 9.16 -10.46 3.16
C THR A 163 9.95 -11.59 2.51
N GLY A 164 11.19 -11.32 2.06
CA GLY A 164 12.00 -12.23 1.27
C GLY A 164 11.46 -12.48 -0.15
N ASP A 165 10.46 -11.70 -0.59
CA ASP A 165 9.81 -11.88 -1.90
C ASP A 165 10.67 -11.30 -3.03
N VAL A 166 11.75 -12.00 -3.36
CA VAL A 166 12.69 -11.64 -4.42
C VAL A 166 11.99 -11.57 -5.78
N ASN A 167 11.00 -12.44 -6.01
CA ASN A 167 10.26 -12.45 -7.25
C ASN A 167 9.53 -11.11 -7.37
N PHE A 168 8.60 -10.77 -6.48
CA PHE A 168 7.89 -9.49 -6.55
C PHE A 168 8.84 -8.28 -6.60
N THR A 169 9.93 -8.30 -5.85
CA THR A 169 10.85 -7.16 -5.80
C THR A 169 11.60 -6.93 -7.12
N THR A 170 12.26 -7.97 -7.65
CA THR A 170 13.01 -7.87 -8.92
C THR A 170 12.09 -7.59 -10.10
N SER A 171 10.86 -8.07 -9.99
CA SER A 171 9.81 -7.89 -10.96
C SER A 171 9.39 -6.42 -11.13
N GLN A 172 9.61 -5.55 -10.13
CA GLN A 172 9.33 -4.11 -10.17
C GLN A 172 10.47 -3.26 -10.74
N LEU A 173 11.64 -3.85 -11.04
CA LEU A 173 12.86 -3.11 -11.34
C LEU A 173 12.68 -2.07 -12.47
N ASP A 174 11.98 -2.42 -13.54
CA ASP A 174 11.69 -1.49 -14.65
C ASP A 174 10.77 -0.34 -14.21
N ASN A 175 9.75 -0.62 -13.40
CA ASN A 175 8.85 0.42 -12.89
C ASN A 175 9.58 1.35 -11.91
N LEU A 176 10.51 0.83 -11.11
CA LEU A 176 11.35 1.62 -10.20
C LEU A 176 12.34 2.50 -10.96
N VAL A 177 12.96 1.99 -12.02
CA VAL A 177 13.81 2.79 -12.92
C VAL A 177 12.99 3.89 -13.59
N LYS A 178 11.77 3.59 -14.04
CA LYS A 178 10.86 4.59 -14.60
C LYS A 178 10.52 5.68 -13.58
N GLN A 179 10.15 5.30 -12.36
CA GLN A 179 9.86 6.24 -11.27
C GLN A 179 11.06 7.13 -10.94
N TYR A 180 12.26 6.55 -10.82
CA TYR A 180 13.48 7.32 -10.55
C TYR A 180 13.73 8.38 -11.62
N ARG A 181 13.66 7.96 -12.90
CA ARG A 181 13.95 8.80 -14.06
C ARG A 181 12.84 9.79 -14.38
N GLY A 182 11.62 9.61 -13.85
CA GLY A 182 10.54 10.59 -13.98
C GLY A 182 10.89 11.95 -13.37
N TRP A 183 11.85 11.99 -12.45
CA TRP A 183 12.41 13.22 -11.88
C TRP A 183 13.61 13.80 -12.65
N ASP A 184 14.01 13.25 -13.81
CA ASP A 184 15.18 13.75 -14.56
C ASP A 184 15.00 15.22 -14.99
N SER A 185 13.76 15.69 -15.19
CA SER A 185 13.45 17.12 -15.44
C SER A 185 13.78 18.03 -14.25
N HIS A 186 13.86 17.48 -13.04
CA HIS A 186 14.24 18.19 -11.83
C HIS A 186 15.74 18.13 -11.56
N PHE A 187 16.53 17.40 -12.35
CA PHE A 187 17.97 17.28 -12.16
C PHE A 187 18.72 18.47 -12.74
N ASN A 188 19.53 19.13 -11.91
CA ASN A 188 20.46 20.17 -12.35
C ASN A 188 21.86 19.58 -12.52
N SER A 189 22.35 19.53 -13.76
CA SER A 189 23.66 18.95 -14.08
C SER A 189 24.86 19.74 -13.56
N ASP A 190 24.71 21.05 -13.35
CA ASP A 190 25.81 21.91 -12.91
C ASP A 190 26.13 21.70 -11.42
N LEU A 191 25.09 21.51 -10.61
CA LEU A 191 25.22 21.23 -9.17
C LEU A 191 25.24 19.73 -8.86
N GLY A 192 24.70 18.89 -9.74
CA GLY A 192 24.51 17.46 -9.52
C GLY A 192 23.41 17.14 -8.51
N LEU A 193 22.40 18.01 -8.39
CA LEU A 193 21.30 17.90 -7.43
C LEU A 193 19.94 17.97 -8.12
N TYR A 194 18.95 17.33 -7.50
CA TYR A 194 17.53 17.49 -7.82
C TYR A 194 16.95 18.69 -7.07
N TRP A 195 16.04 19.43 -7.70
CA TRP A 195 15.28 20.51 -7.05
C TRP A 195 13.81 20.11 -6.85
N GLN A 196 13.16 20.73 -5.88
CA GLN A 196 11.73 20.57 -5.63
C GLN A 196 11.14 21.84 -4.98
N VAL A 197 9.82 22.02 -5.12
CA VAL A 197 9.05 23.03 -4.38
C VAL A 197 8.52 22.40 -3.08
N PRO A 198 8.62 23.08 -1.92
CA PRO A 198 8.22 22.52 -0.63
C PRO A 198 6.83 21.87 -0.57
N VAL A 199 5.80 22.46 -1.20
CA VAL A 199 4.46 21.86 -1.28
C VAL A 199 4.45 20.50 -1.98
N TRP A 200 5.28 20.31 -3.02
CA TRP A 200 5.43 19.04 -3.74
C TRP A 200 6.39 18.04 -3.04
N ASP A 201 6.96 18.43 -1.90
CA ASP A 201 7.53 17.50 -0.90
C ASP A 201 6.54 17.18 0.23
N ALA A 202 5.28 17.63 0.11
CA ALA A 202 4.26 17.63 1.16
C ALA A 202 4.72 18.41 2.41
N THR A 203 5.40 19.55 2.20
CA THR A 203 5.94 20.41 3.26
C THR A 203 5.73 21.89 2.93
N GLU A 204 4.51 22.32 2.63
CA GLU A 204 4.21 23.72 2.30
C GLU A 204 4.54 24.72 3.43
N TYR A 205 4.74 25.99 3.07
CA TYR A 205 5.03 27.06 4.02
C TYR A 205 6.25 26.82 4.93
N THR A 206 7.38 26.39 4.38
CA THR A 206 8.62 26.29 5.18
C THR A 206 9.34 27.64 5.27
N ALA A 207 10.40 27.70 6.08
CA ALA A 207 11.28 28.88 6.11
C ALA A 207 11.84 29.23 4.72
N ALA A 208 12.16 28.23 3.89
CA ALA A 208 12.53 28.44 2.50
C ALA A 208 11.41 29.07 1.65
N SER A 209 10.16 28.67 1.88
CA SER A 209 9.00 29.25 1.19
C SER A 209 8.82 30.74 1.51
N TYR A 210 8.94 31.13 2.78
CA TYR A 210 8.78 32.53 3.20
C TYR A 210 9.91 33.45 2.75
N GLU A 211 11.10 32.90 2.46
CA GLU A 211 12.18 33.67 1.84
C GLU A 211 12.00 33.86 0.33
N SER A 212 10.95 33.29 -0.27
CA SER A 212 10.70 33.43 -1.70
C SER A 212 10.22 34.85 -2.05
N PRO A 213 10.88 35.56 -2.98
CA PRO A 213 10.49 36.88 -3.46
C PRO A 213 9.20 36.91 -4.28
N SER A 214 8.61 35.76 -4.64
CA SER A 214 7.29 35.74 -5.29
C SER A 214 6.20 36.30 -4.38
N GLY A 215 6.39 36.22 -3.05
CA GLY A 215 5.37 36.52 -2.05
C GLY A 215 4.30 35.43 -1.90
N ASP A 216 4.33 34.39 -2.75
CA ASP A 216 3.51 33.19 -2.60
C ASP A 216 4.28 32.15 -1.78
N ALA A 217 3.94 32.02 -0.50
CA ALA A 217 4.60 31.08 0.39
C ALA A 217 4.07 29.63 0.26
N TYR A 218 2.95 29.41 -0.43
CA TYR A 218 2.44 28.06 -0.65
C TYR A 218 3.22 27.37 -1.78
N HIS A 219 3.33 28.03 -2.95
CA HIS A 219 4.10 27.53 -4.11
C HIS A 219 5.55 28.06 -4.15
N GLY A 220 5.98 28.80 -3.12
CA GLY A 220 7.31 29.40 -3.03
C GLY A 220 8.38 28.45 -2.50
N GLY A 221 9.64 28.87 -2.64
CA GLY A 221 10.78 28.16 -2.05
C GLY A 221 11.34 27.02 -2.90
N ALA A 222 11.18 27.08 -4.23
CA ALA A 222 11.83 26.15 -5.14
C ALA A 222 13.34 26.08 -4.90
N GLY A 223 13.87 24.88 -4.66
CA GLY A 223 15.28 24.71 -4.35
C GLY A 223 15.78 23.29 -4.30
N PHE A 224 17.10 23.18 -4.18
CA PHE A 224 17.80 21.91 -3.98
C PHE A 224 17.71 21.54 -2.51
N ARG A 225 16.85 20.57 -2.21
CA ARG A 225 16.41 20.25 -0.85
C ARG A 225 17.01 18.94 -0.36
N PRO A 226 17.37 18.80 0.93
CA PRO A 226 17.80 17.53 1.50
C PRO A 226 16.80 16.37 1.30
N THR A 227 15.50 16.67 1.18
CA THR A 227 14.40 15.71 0.90
C THR A 227 14.62 14.89 -0.39
N ILE A 228 14.26 15.44 -1.55
CA ILE A 228 14.27 14.74 -2.84
C ILE A 228 15.65 14.18 -3.19
N ASN A 229 16.73 14.85 -2.74
CA ASN A 229 18.09 14.37 -2.96
C ASN A 229 18.43 13.14 -2.08
N ALA A 230 17.95 13.08 -0.84
CA ALA A 230 18.08 11.88 -0.01
C ALA A 230 17.20 10.74 -0.54
N TYR A 231 15.97 11.04 -0.98
CA TYR A 231 15.08 10.05 -1.59
C TYR A 231 15.68 9.44 -2.86
N GLN A 232 16.16 10.27 -3.79
CA GLN A 232 16.84 9.80 -5.01
C GLN A 232 18.13 9.05 -4.69
N TYR A 233 18.89 9.46 -3.67
CA TYR A 233 20.06 8.69 -3.24
C TYR A 233 19.68 7.28 -2.77
N GLY A 234 18.70 7.19 -1.86
CA GLY A 234 18.20 5.92 -1.35
C GLY A 234 17.66 5.03 -2.46
N ASP A 235 16.89 5.62 -3.38
CA ASP A 235 16.30 4.89 -4.49
C ASP A 235 17.35 4.41 -5.49
N ALA A 236 18.39 5.20 -5.77
CA ALA A 236 19.50 4.74 -6.58
C ALA A 236 20.24 3.56 -5.93
N ARG A 237 20.50 3.61 -4.61
CA ARG A 237 21.09 2.48 -3.88
C ARG A 237 20.19 1.25 -3.97
N ALA A 238 18.89 1.40 -3.71
CA ALA A 238 17.94 0.29 -3.77
C ALA A 238 17.83 -0.33 -5.18
N ILE A 239 17.76 0.49 -6.25
CA ILE A 239 17.74 0.00 -7.63
C ILE A 239 19.02 -0.77 -7.94
N ALA A 240 20.18 -0.31 -7.47
CA ALA A 240 21.43 -1.04 -7.67
C ALA A 240 21.43 -2.42 -6.98
N GLU A 241 20.96 -2.49 -5.73
CA GLU A 241 20.83 -3.76 -4.99
C GLU A 241 19.84 -4.72 -5.68
N ILE A 242 18.68 -4.22 -6.13
CA ILE A 242 17.67 -5.03 -6.85
C ILE A 242 18.21 -5.49 -8.21
N ALA A 243 18.93 -4.62 -8.94
CA ALA A 243 19.60 -4.99 -10.18
C ALA A 243 20.62 -6.12 -9.96
N SER A 244 21.34 -6.09 -8.83
CA SER A 244 22.26 -7.16 -8.45
C SER A 244 21.58 -8.51 -8.28
N LEU A 245 20.37 -8.55 -7.69
CA LEU A 245 19.58 -9.78 -7.54
C LEU A 245 19.21 -10.44 -8.88
N THR A 246 19.11 -9.65 -9.95
CA THR A 246 18.85 -10.14 -11.32
C THR A 246 20.11 -10.41 -12.14
N GLY A 247 21.29 -10.13 -11.59
CA GLY A 247 22.56 -10.19 -12.33
C GLY A 247 22.76 -9.06 -13.34
N ASN A 248 21.93 -8.00 -13.32
CA ASN A 248 22.06 -6.85 -14.22
C ASN A 248 23.18 -5.90 -13.75
N SER A 249 24.43 -6.30 -13.97
CA SER A 249 25.60 -5.57 -13.49
C SER A 249 25.79 -4.20 -14.14
N ASP A 250 25.26 -3.96 -15.35
CA ASP A 250 25.34 -2.63 -15.99
C ASP A 250 24.43 -1.63 -15.30
N LEU A 251 23.18 -2.01 -15.05
CA LEU A 251 22.22 -1.17 -14.32
C LEU A 251 22.67 -0.95 -12.88
N GLN A 252 23.17 -2.00 -12.22
CA GLN A 252 23.77 -1.89 -10.88
C GLN A 252 24.85 -0.79 -10.85
N ARG A 253 25.85 -0.87 -11.73
CA ARG A 253 26.93 0.13 -11.80
C ARG A 253 26.44 1.54 -12.13
N GLU A 254 25.44 1.67 -13.01
CA GLU A 254 24.85 2.97 -13.34
C GLU A 254 24.29 3.63 -12.07
N TYR A 255 23.48 2.91 -11.31
CA TYR A 255 22.80 3.45 -10.15
C TYR A 255 23.70 3.59 -8.92
N GLU A 256 24.71 2.72 -8.75
CA GLU A 256 25.80 2.95 -7.79
C GLU A 256 26.50 4.29 -8.06
N LYS A 257 26.86 4.55 -9.32
CA LYS A 257 27.52 5.81 -9.73
C LYS A 257 26.62 7.03 -9.53
N ARG A 258 25.31 6.92 -9.80
CA ARG A 258 24.34 7.99 -9.54
C ARG A 258 24.28 8.31 -8.05
N ALA A 259 24.15 7.28 -7.19
CA ALA A 259 24.14 7.44 -5.74
C ALA A 259 25.43 8.10 -5.23
N GLU A 260 26.60 7.62 -5.64
CA GLU A 260 27.90 8.20 -5.26
C GLU A 260 28.04 9.67 -5.69
N SER A 261 27.61 9.99 -6.92
CA SER A 261 27.67 11.36 -7.43
C SER A 261 26.75 12.30 -6.65
N LEU A 262 25.54 11.84 -6.33
CA LEU A 262 24.56 12.60 -5.57
C LEU A 262 24.97 12.80 -4.11
N GLN A 263 25.55 11.79 -3.47
CA GLN A 263 26.16 11.88 -2.14
C GLN A 263 27.21 13.00 -2.10
N LYS A 264 28.13 12.99 -3.07
CA LYS A 264 29.18 14.01 -3.17
C LYS A 264 28.60 15.41 -3.41
N ALA A 265 27.61 15.52 -4.29
CA ALA A 265 26.94 16.79 -4.57
C ALA A 265 26.26 17.33 -3.30
N LEU A 266 25.48 16.52 -2.58
CA LEU A 266 24.80 16.93 -1.35
C LEU A 266 25.78 17.42 -0.29
N HIS A 267 26.89 16.69 -0.05
CA HIS A 267 27.95 17.12 0.87
C HIS A 267 28.59 18.45 0.47
N THR A 268 28.77 18.70 -0.82
CA THR A 268 29.45 19.89 -1.31
C THR A 268 28.52 21.10 -1.33
N GLN A 269 27.26 20.88 -1.71
CA GLN A 269 26.35 21.94 -2.11
C GLN A 269 25.33 22.31 -1.04
N LEU A 270 24.94 21.37 -0.16
CA LEU A 270 23.87 21.56 0.84
C LEU A 270 24.39 21.56 2.29
N TRP A 271 25.64 21.16 2.54
CA TRP A 271 26.23 21.22 3.88
C TRP A 271 26.62 22.65 4.26
N ASN A 272 25.97 23.20 5.27
CA ASN A 272 26.37 24.46 5.88
C ASN A 272 27.44 24.19 6.96
N LYS A 273 28.67 24.64 6.72
CA LYS A 273 29.82 24.39 7.62
C LYS A 273 29.69 25.07 8.97
N ASP A 274 29.11 26.27 9.02
CA ASP A 274 28.98 27.04 10.26
C ASP A 274 27.89 26.44 11.15
N LYS A 275 26.80 25.97 10.53
CA LYS A 275 25.68 25.33 11.23
C LYS A 275 25.90 23.85 11.48
N LYS A 276 26.86 23.24 10.79
CA LYS A 276 27.11 21.80 10.74
C LYS A 276 25.81 21.05 10.49
N PHE A 277 25.13 21.41 9.40
CA PHE A 277 23.80 20.89 9.09
C PHE A 277 23.54 20.91 7.58
N PHE A 278 22.76 19.95 7.07
CA PHE A 278 22.25 19.99 5.69
C PHE A 278 21.06 20.93 5.61
N VAL A 279 21.10 21.90 4.72
CA VAL A 279 20.06 22.92 4.59
C VAL A 279 19.58 23.04 3.15
N HIS A 280 18.39 23.61 2.98
CA HIS A 280 17.86 24.01 1.69
C HIS A 280 18.84 24.95 0.97
N ARG A 281 19.02 24.77 -0.34
CA ARG A 281 19.68 25.74 -1.22
C ARG A 281 18.68 26.25 -2.24
N HIS A 282 18.44 27.55 -2.24
CA HIS A 282 17.47 28.17 -3.16
C HIS A 282 17.84 27.85 -4.62
N ARG A 283 16.86 27.60 -5.50
CA ARG A 283 17.14 27.47 -6.94
C ARG A 283 17.21 28.85 -7.59
N ASP A 284 16.23 29.69 -7.25
CA ASP A 284 15.93 30.92 -7.98
C ASP A 284 16.51 32.18 -7.33
N PHE A 285 16.91 32.12 -6.05
CA PHE A 285 17.31 33.29 -5.26
C PHE A 285 18.81 33.30 -4.99
N GLY A 286 19.59 33.43 -6.06
CA GLY A 286 21.06 33.52 -6.02
C GLY A 286 21.75 32.24 -5.53
N GLN A 287 21.02 31.13 -5.47
CA GLN A 287 21.49 29.83 -4.99
C GLN A 287 22.16 29.84 -3.60
N LYS A 288 21.72 30.75 -2.73
CA LYS A 288 22.21 30.80 -1.34
C LYS A 288 21.66 29.62 -0.53
N LEU A 289 22.45 29.18 0.45
CA LEU A 289 21.97 28.26 1.49
C LEU A 289 21.00 29.00 2.42
N LEU A 290 19.94 28.30 2.84
CA LEU A 290 19.03 28.77 3.86
C LEU A 290 19.80 28.93 5.18
N ASN A 291 19.47 29.97 5.91
CA ASN A 291 20.03 30.16 7.24
C ASN A 291 19.36 29.21 8.24
N ASP A 292 18.07 28.98 8.18
CA ASP A 292 17.40 28.14 9.16
C ASP A 292 17.66 26.63 8.96
N ARG A 293 17.73 25.88 10.06
CA ARG A 293 17.72 24.42 10.06
C ARG A 293 16.27 23.93 10.05
N GLU A 294 15.92 23.23 9.00
CA GLU A 294 14.64 22.51 8.87
C GLU A 294 14.87 21.03 9.17
N ILE A 295 13.91 20.36 9.81
CA ILE A 295 14.03 18.96 10.27
C ILE A 295 14.42 18.00 9.15
N MET A 296 14.01 18.31 7.91
CA MET A 296 14.37 17.53 6.73
C MET A 296 15.88 17.42 6.49
N GLY A 297 16.71 18.27 7.10
CA GLY A 297 18.16 18.14 7.06
C GLY A 297 18.69 16.83 7.67
N PHE A 298 17.88 16.08 8.43
CA PHE A 298 18.21 14.75 8.92
C PHE A 298 17.95 13.61 7.91
N LEU A 299 17.16 13.85 6.87
CA LEU A 299 16.76 12.79 5.91
C LEU A 299 17.93 12.08 5.22
N PRO A 300 19.09 12.73 4.92
CA PRO A 300 20.23 11.99 4.38
C PRO A 300 20.62 10.76 5.22
N TRP A 301 20.57 10.83 6.56
CA TRP A 301 20.89 9.68 7.42
C TRP A 301 19.83 8.57 7.41
N MET A 302 18.57 8.87 7.06
CA MET A 302 17.54 7.84 6.90
C MET A 302 17.94 6.79 5.83
N PHE A 303 18.76 7.19 4.85
CA PHE A 303 19.19 6.35 3.74
C PHE A 303 20.68 5.97 3.80
N ASP A 304 21.35 6.16 4.94
CA ASP A 304 22.79 5.88 5.10
C ASP A 304 23.66 6.71 4.13
N MET A 305 23.20 7.92 3.79
CA MET A 305 23.82 8.76 2.74
C MET A 305 25.13 9.40 3.19
N PRO A 306 25.28 10.00 4.38
CA PRO A 306 26.58 10.55 4.78
C PRO A 306 27.62 9.44 4.99
N THR A 307 28.89 9.70 4.68
CA THR A 307 29.95 8.70 4.90
C THR A 307 30.09 8.38 6.39
N ALA A 308 30.55 7.18 6.75
CA ALA A 308 30.64 6.73 8.15
C ALA A 308 31.39 7.69 9.11
N ASN A 309 32.36 8.47 8.61
CA ASN A 309 33.13 9.46 9.39
C ASN A 309 32.59 10.91 9.26
N PHE A 310 31.39 11.09 8.69
CA PHE A 310 30.79 12.42 8.54
C PHE A 310 30.34 12.96 9.90
N SER A 311 30.20 14.29 10.02
CA SER A 311 29.81 14.92 11.29
C SER A 311 28.42 14.45 11.72
N THR A 312 28.31 14.02 12.99
CA THR A 312 27.06 13.63 13.64
C THR A 312 26.52 14.71 14.59
N GLU A 313 27.25 15.81 14.77
CA GLU A 313 26.82 17.00 15.51
C GLU A 313 25.43 17.55 15.14
N PRO A 314 24.93 17.44 13.88
CA PRO A 314 23.53 17.75 13.56
C PRO A 314 22.51 17.23 14.59
N PHE A 315 22.71 16.01 15.10
CA PHE A 315 21.77 15.33 15.99
C PHE A 315 21.73 15.94 17.40
N GLU A 316 22.73 16.74 17.81
CA GLU A 316 22.66 17.54 19.05
C GLU A 316 21.45 18.48 19.02
N GLN A 317 21.06 18.94 17.83
CA GLN A 317 19.92 19.84 17.65
C GLN A 317 18.57 19.19 17.97
N LEU A 318 18.47 17.86 17.97
CA LEU A 318 17.24 17.16 18.39
C LEU A 318 17.03 17.24 19.91
N MET A 319 18.10 17.48 20.67
CA MET A 319 18.06 17.59 22.14
C MET A 319 18.17 19.04 22.62
N ASP A 320 18.45 19.97 21.71
CA ASP A 320 18.52 21.40 21.97
C ASP A 320 17.12 22.03 21.95
N THR A 321 16.73 22.70 23.03
CA THR A 321 15.44 23.41 23.16
C THR A 321 15.34 24.68 22.31
N GLN A 322 16.44 25.14 21.72
CA GLN A 322 16.44 26.16 20.67
C GLN A 322 16.60 25.55 19.27
N GLY A 323 16.91 24.26 19.21
CA GLY A 323 16.91 23.43 18.01
C GLY A 323 15.52 22.88 17.77
N PHE A 324 15.38 21.55 17.81
CA PHE A 324 14.13 20.85 17.50
C PHE A 324 13.41 20.28 18.73
N SER A 325 14.04 20.31 19.91
CA SER A 325 13.50 19.65 21.11
C SER A 325 12.34 20.44 21.71
N SER A 326 11.16 19.82 21.81
CA SER A 326 9.97 20.41 22.43
C SER A 326 9.18 19.37 23.23
N THR A 327 8.16 19.82 23.96
CA THR A 327 7.31 18.96 24.83
C THR A 327 6.51 17.93 24.04
N PHE A 328 6.14 18.28 22.81
CA PHE A 328 5.39 17.47 21.84
C PHE A 328 6.06 17.62 20.47
N GLY A 329 7.31 17.16 20.40
CA GLY A 329 8.21 17.35 19.26
C GLY A 329 8.80 16.04 18.76
N PRO A 330 9.72 16.12 17.79
CA PRO A 330 10.49 17.30 17.37
C PRO A 330 9.70 18.30 16.51
N THR A 331 10.14 19.56 16.49
CA THR A 331 9.59 20.62 15.61
C THR A 331 10.09 20.48 14.17
N THR A 332 9.32 20.92 13.16
CA THR A 332 9.80 20.88 11.76
C THR A 332 10.83 21.96 11.42
N LEU A 333 10.91 23.02 12.23
CA LEU A 333 11.88 24.11 12.09
C LEU A 333 12.58 24.35 13.43
N GLU A 334 13.85 24.77 13.40
CA GLU A 334 14.56 25.15 14.62
C GLU A 334 13.86 26.32 15.34
N GLN A 335 13.65 26.19 16.65
CA GLN A 335 12.87 27.14 17.44
C GLN A 335 13.50 28.55 17.51
N ARG A 336 14.81 28.65 17.27
CA ARG A 336 15.52 29.94 17.17
C ARG A 336 15.28 30.69 15.86
N SER A 337 14.59 30.09 14.90
CA SER A 337 14.27 30.74 13.63
C SER A 337 13.28 31.89 13.84
N LYS A 338 13.42 32.96 13.06
CA LYS A 338 12.41 34.03 13.01
C LYS A 338 11.07 33.58 12.41
N TRP A 339 11.06 32.46 11.68
CA TRP A 339 9.87 31.87 11.06
C TRP A 339 9.22 30.79 11.94
N TYR A 340 9.79 30.51 13.11
CA TYR A 340 9.24 29.49 14.01
C TYR A 340 7.78 29.79 14.37
N MET A 341 6.88 28.86 14.01
CA MET A 341 5.43 28.96 14.21
C MET A 341 4.78 30.19 13.53
N HIS A 342 5.34 30.67 12.42
CA HIS A 342 4.84 31.86 11.73
C HIS A 342 3.47 31.63 11.09
N GLU A 343 2.42 32.25 11.64
CA GLU A 343 1.03 32.04 11.18
C GLU A 343 0.55 30.58 11.28
N ALA A 344 1.20 29.76 12.13
CA ALA A 344 0.95 28.33 12.23
C ALA A 344 -0.46 27.95 12.72
N ASP A 345 -1.24 28.89 13.29
CA ASP A 345 -2.66 28.63 13.58
C ASP A 345 -3.51 28.46 12.30
N GLY A 346 -3.02 28.90 11.14
CA GLY A 346 -3.64 28.64 9.83
C GLY A 346 -3.05 27.40 9.15
N CYS A 347 -3.88 26.48 8.68
CA CYS A 347 -3.41 25.26 7.99
C CYS A 347 -2.75 25.58 6.63
N CYS A 348 -1.76 24.78 6.17
CA CYS A 348 -1.13 23.64 6.84
C CYS A 348 0.39 23.85 6.91
N ARG A 349 0.89 24.48 7.98
CA ARG A 349 2.24 25.08 7.98
C ARG A 349 3.34 24.14 8.50
N TRP A 350 4.49 24.14 7.83
CA TRP A 350 5.66 23.31 8.14
C TRP A 350 6.84 24.09 8.75
N ASP A 351 6.57 25.19 9.41
CA ASP A 351 7.54 26.14 9.96
C ASP A 351 7.72 26.05 11.49
N GLY A 352 7.35 24.93 12.10
CA GLY A 352 7.45 24.79 13.56
C GLY A 352 6.65 23.63 14.14
N PRO A 353 5.38 23.42 13.76
CA PRO A 353 4.57 22.33 14.30
C PRO A 353 5.26 20.97 14.21
N SER A 354 4.97 20.06 15.13
CA SER A 354 5.48 18.69 15.05
C SER A 354 4.60 17.87 14.11
N TRP A 355 5.17 17.39 13.01
CA TRP A 355 4.46 16.57 12.04
C TRP A 355 4.84 15.09 12.23
N PRO A 356 3.87 14.16 12.40
CA PRO A 356 4.14 12.72 12.43
C PRO A 356 4.98 12.23 11.24
N PHE A 357 4.73 12.78 10.04
CA PHE A 357 5.49 12.51 8.83
C PHE A 357 7.00 12.72 9.06
N ALA A 358 7.42 13.95 9.38
CA ALA A 358 8.84 14.27 9.57
C ALA A 358 9.44 13.66 10.84
N THR A 359 8.65 13.53 11.90
CA THR A 359 9.06 12.88 13.16
C THR A 359 9.45 11.43 12.90
N SER A 360 8.63 10.70 12.14
CA SER A 360 8.88 9.30 11.81
C SER A 360 10.11 9.09 10.91
N GLN A 361 10.35 9.98 9.94
CA GLN A 361 11.58 10.00 9.14
C GLN A 361 12.83 10.31 9.97
N THR A 362 12.70 11.25 10.91
CA THR A 362 13.79 11.62 11.83
C THR A 362 14.14 10.48 12.76
N LEU A 363 13.15 9.75 13.29
CA LEU A 363 13.38 8.52 14.05
C LEU A 363 14.13 7.48 13.20
N ALA A 364 13.75 7.27 11.94
CA ALA A 364 14.47 6.36 11.05
C ALA A 364 15.92 6.82 10.78
N ALA A 365 16.18 8.12 10.73
CA ALA A 365 17.55 8.67 10.64
C ALA A 365 18.37 8.42 11.90
N VAL A 366 17.80 8.61 13.10
CA VAL A 366 18.46 8.33 14.39
C VAL A 366 18.72 6.83 14.56
N GLU A 367 17.77 5.99 14.15
CA GLU A 367 17.93 4.52 14.09
C GLU A 367 19.14 4.14 13.25
N THR A 368 19.19 4.60 11.99
CA THR A 368 20.31 4.29 11.09
C THR A 368 21.63 4.79 11.67
N LEU A 369 21.65 5.98 12.26
CA LEU A 369 22.83 6.53 12.92
C LEU A 369 23.34 5.60 14.04
N LEU A 370 22.46 5.18 14.94
CA LEU A 370 22.82 4.31 16.07
C LEU A 370 23.29 2.93 15.62
N HIS A 371 22.77 2.41 14.52
CA HIS A 371 23.14 1.09 14.03
C HIS A 371 24.40 1.07 13.16
N HIS A 372 24.58 2.06 12.28
CA HIS A 372 25.58 2.01 11.21
C HIS A 372 26.78 2.93 11.41
N TYR A 373 26.66 3.96 12.25
CA TYR A 373 27.72 4.96 12.43
C TYR A 373 28.41 4.77 13.78
N GLN A 374 29.73 4.96 13.79
CA GLN A 374 30.48 5.10 15.02
C GLN A 374 30.37 6.55 15.49
N GLN A 375 29.63 6.76 16.57
CA GLN A 375 29.33 8.10 17.07
C GLN A 375 28.93 8.06 18.55
N ASP A 376 29.07 9.22 19.21
CA ASP A 376 28.71 9.42 20.62
C ASP A 376 27.70 10.57 20.82
N THR A 377 27.16 11.15 19.74
CA THR A 377 26.25 12.30 19.79
C THR A 377 24.88 11.93 20.34
N VAL A 378 24.34 10.79 19.92
CA VAL A 378 23.06 10.24 20.42
C VAL A 378 23.24 8.83 20.95
N LYS A 379 22.41 8.46 21.91
CA LYS A 379 22.41 7.15 22.57
C LYS A 379 21.08 6.43 22.32
N PRO A 380 21.02 5.10 22.52
CA PRO A 380 19.75 4.37 22.48
C PRO A 380 18.67 4.97 23.40
N SER A 381 19.06 5.53 24.55
CA SER A 381 18.15 6.24 25.45
C SER A 381 17.51 7.49 24.82
N ASP A 382 18.22 8.17 23.92
CA ASP A 382 17.71 9.36 23.24
C ASP A 382 16.72 8.97 22.14
N TYR A 383 16.97 7.87 21.43
CA TYR A 383 16.00 7.28 20.51
C TYR A 383 14.70 6.90 21.25
N PHE A 384 14.81 6.18 22.37
CA PHE A 384 13.66 5.82 23.18
C PHE A 384 12.87 7.04 23.64
N LYS A 385 13.55 8.08 24.13
CA LYS A 385 12.91 9.33 24.56
C LYS A 385 12.21 10.06 23.40
N LEU A 386 12.80 10.08 22.21
CA LEU A 386 12.20 10.67 21.02
C LEU A 386 10.95 9.90 20.59
N LEU A 387 10.99 8.57 20.61
CA LEU A 387 9.85 7.71 20.30
C LEU A 387 8.74 7.82 21.36
N GLU A 388 9.09 7.94 22.64
CA GLU A 388 8.12 8.18 23.71
C GLU A 388 7.47 9.56 23.55
N THR A 389 8.24 10.60 23.19
CA THR A 389 7.69 11.92 22.87
C THR A 389 6.73 11.85 21.68
N TYR A 390 7.07 11.10 20.63
CA TYR A 390 6.19 10.89 19.48
C TYR A 390 4.93 10.10 19.87
N ALA A 391 5.05 9.02 20.64
CA ALA A 391 3.90 8.29 21.15
C ALA A 391 2.98 9.20 21.98
N LYS A 392 3.55 10.15 22.73
CA LYS A 392 2.80 11.15 23.49
C LYS A 392 2.02 12.12 22.61
N THR A 393 2.53 12.51 21.44
CA THR A 393 1.75 13.36 20.52
C THR A 393 0.55 12.61 19.94
N LEU A 394 0.59 11.27 19.90
CA LEU A 394 -0.44 10.41 19.33
C LEU A 394 -1.61 10.14 20.27
N TYR A 395 -2.06 11.16 21.00
CA TYR A 395 -3.20 11.12 21.91
C TYR A 395 -4.11 12.33 21.75
N LYS A 396 -5.40 12.13 22.05
CA LYS A 396 -6.39 13.18 22.23
C LYS A 396 -7.30 12.78 23.39
N ASN A 397 -7.42 13.64 24.40
CA ASN A 397 -8.22 13.36 25.61
C ASN A 397 -7.86 12.02 26.30
N GLY A 398 -6.57 11.68 26.33
CA GLY A 398 -6.06 10.45 26.97
C GLY A 398 -6.32 9.14 26.20
N THR A 399 -6.84 9.21 24.97
CA THR A 399 -7.01 8.05 24.07
C THR A 399 -6.05 8.19 22.87
N PRO A 400 -5.45 7.10 22.37
CA PRO A 400 -4.67 7.14 21.14
C PRO A 400 -5.45 7.80 20.00
N TYR A 401 -4.79 8.72 19.29
CA TYR A 401 -5.37 9.52 18.22
C TYR A 401 -4.25 10.05 17.31
N VAL A 402 -4.46 10.10 16.01
CA VAL A 402 -3.56 10.76 15.06
C VAL A 402 -4.35 11.73 14.19
N ALA A 403 -3.80 12.93 14.02
CA ALA A 403 -4.20 13.90 13.00
C ALA A 403 -2.95 14.45 12.30
N GLU A 404 -3.06 15.61 11.65
CA GLU A 404 -2.04 16.12 10.74
C GLU A 404 -0.78 16.64 11.45
N ALA A 405 -0.91 17.54 12.44
CA ALA A 405 0.25 18.09 13.16
C ALA A 405 -0.04 18.37 14.64
N HIS A 406 0.98 18.41 15.49
CA HIS A 406 0.84 18.69 16.90
C HIS A 406 1.51 20.01 17.29
N HIS A 407 0.87 20.77 18.19
CA HIS A 407 1.49 21.99 18.71
C HIS A 407 2.74 21.64 19.52
N PRO A 408 3.90 22.29 19.31
CA PRO A 408 5.16 21.84 19.92
C PRO A 408 5.20 21.87 21.46
N THR A 409 4.42 22.75 22.09
CA THR A 409 4.46 23.00 23.54
C THR A 409 3.12 22.83 24.24
N GLU A 410 2.02 22.75 23.50
CA GLU A 410 0.66 22.63 24.05
C GLU A 410 0.13 21.24 23.72
N ASP A 411 -0.63 20.66 24.65
CA ASP A 411 -1.27 19.35 24.46
C ASP A 411 -2.50 19.47 23.57
N ARG A 412 -2.29 19.80 22.30
CA ARG A 412 -3.34 19.92 21.30
C ARG A 412 -2.82 19.58 19.91
N TRP A 413 -3.69 18.92 19.15
CA TRP A 413 -3.54 18.82 17.71
C TRP A 413 -3.75 20.19 17.04
N MET A 414 -3.03 20.37 15.95
CA MET A 414 -3.18 21.42 14.95
C MET A 414 -3.68 20.74 13.68
N TYR A 415 -4.43 21.48 12.86
CA TYR A 415 -4.93 20.97 11.59
C TYR A 415 -5.77 19.69 11.79
N ASP A 416 -6.64 19.72 12.79
CA ASP A 416 -7.50 18.61 13.20
C ASP A 416 -8.93 18.89 12.70
N GLY A 417 -9.09 18.78 11.38
CA GLY A 417 -10.34 19.01 10.68
C GLY A 417 -11.29 17.83 10.85
N ARG A 418 -12.56 18.13 11.18
CA ARG A 418 -13.60 17.10 11.33
C ARG A 418 -13.91 16.41 10.00
N ASP A 419 -14.10 15.09 10.05
CA ASP A 419 -14.39 14.21 8.91
C ASP A 419 -13.29 14.30 7.83
N HIS A 420 -12.06 14.61 8.25
CA HIS A 420 -10.91 14.83 7.38
C HIS A 420 -9.64 14.30 8.02
N SER A 421 -9.20 14.88 9.14
CA SER A 421 -7.88 14.65 9.72
C SER A 421 -7.86 13.48 10.70
N GLU A 422 -9.01 12.91 11.08
CA GLU A 422 -9.09 11.75 11.95
C GLU A 422 -8.35 10.54 11.36
N ASP A 423 -7.60 9.83 12.21
CA ASP A 423 -6.90 8.58 11.89
C ASP A 423 -5.86 8.70 10.76
N TYR A 424 -5.44 9.93 10.44
CA TYR A 424 -4.54 10.30 9.34
C TYR A 424 -3.32 9.38 9.14
N ASN A 425 -3.23 8.77 7.96
CA ASN A 425 -2.17 7.84 7.61
C ASN A 425 -1.09 8.53 6.78
N HIS A 426 -0.28 9.36 7.44
CA HIS A 426 0.77 10.15 6.80
C HIS A 426 2.13 10.00 7.51
N SER A 427 2.38 8.84 8.14
CA SER A 427 3.61 8.60 8.90
C SER A 427 3.82 7.12 9.21
N THR A 428 5.04 6.74 9.62
CA THR A 428 5.27 5.45 10.30
C THR A 428 5.22 5.62 11.82
N PHE A 429 4.93 4.54 12.53
CA PHE A 429 5.14 4.40 13.99
C PHE A 429 5.45 2.96 14.33
N VAL A 430 4.68 2.01 13.78
CA VAL A 430 4.93 0.57 13.90
C VAL A 430 6.33 0.24 13.40
N ASP A 431 6.74 0.80 12.26
CA ASP A 431 8.09 0.57 11.72
C ASP A 431 9.18 1.07 12.68
N ASN A 432 8.97 2.25 13.29
CA ASN A 432 9.91 2.80 14.27
C ASN A 432 9.99 1.93 15.55
N VAL A 433 8.88 1.32 15.97
CA VAL A 433 8.88 0.37 17.10
C VAL A 433 9.60 -0.93 16.73
N LEU A 434 9.27 -1.54 15.59
CA LEU A 434 9.82 -2.85 15.21
C LEU A 434 11.27 -2.78 14.74
N ALA A 435 11.57 -1.92 13.76
CA ALA A 435 12.91 -1.79 13.19
C ALA A 435 13.88 -1.06 14.13
N GLY A 436 13.40 0.02 14.77
CA GLY A 436 14.20 0.87 15.63
C GLY A 436 14.25 0.41 17.08
N LEU A 437 13.15 0.55 17.83
CA LEU A 437 13.15 0.26 19.27
C LEU A 437 13.49 -1.21 19.58
N LEU A 438 12.82 -2.14 18.91
CA LEU A 438 12.98 -3.58 19.11
C LEU A 438 14.08 -4.17 18.20
N GLY A 439 14.58 -3.37 17.25
CA GLY A 439 15.83 -3.65 16.55
C GLY A 439 15.74 -4.75 15.50
N LEU A 440 14.56 -5.01 14.93
CA LEU A 440 14.32 -6.08 13.96
C LEU A 440 14.78 -5.64 12.56
N ARG A 441 15.98 -6.09 12.16
CA ARG A 441 16.69 -5.59 10.98
C ARG A 441 16.82 -6.70 9.94
N GLY A 442 15.92 -6.67 8.96
CA GLY A 442 15.94 -7.60 7.83
C GLY A 442 17.16 -7.43 6.94
N ARG A 443 17.52 -8.50 6.24
CA ARG A 443 18.70 -8.58 5.36
C ARG A 443 18.32 -9.26 4.04
N PRO A 444 19.08 -9.02 2.96
CA PRO A 444 18.83 -9.67 1.67
C PRO A 444 19.26 -11.14 1.65
N ASP A 445 20.01 -11.59 2.67
CA ASP A 445 20.40 -12.97 2.89
C ASP A 445 19.47 -13.66 3.92
N ASN A 446 19.72 -14.92 4.23
CA ASN A 446 18.90 -15.72 5.14
C ASN A 446 19.13 -15.41 6.63
N HIS A 447 19.54 -14.19 6.98
CA HIS A 447 19.83 -13.81 8.36
C HIS A 447 18.89 -12.70 8.82
N LEU A 448 18.44 -12.75 10.08
CA LEU A 448 17.81 -11.61 10.74
C LEU A 448 18.80 -11.05 11.77
N THR A 449 19.08 -9.75 11.71
CA THR A 449 19.81 -9.06 12.77
C THR A 449 18.81 -8.48 13.77
N ILE A 450 19.05 -8.69 15.06
CA ILE A 450 18.23 -8.16 16.15
C ILE A 450 19.14 -7.33 17.03
N ARG A 451 18.93 -6.01 17.07
CA ARG A 451 19.71 -5.07 17.89
C ARG A 451 18.77 -4.10 18.62
N PRO A 452 18.19 -4.50 19.77
CA PRO A 452 17.25 -3.65 20.47
C PRO A 452 17.90 -2.34 20.93
N LEU A 453 17.17 -1.23 20.77
CA LEU A 453 17.53 0.10 21.31
C LEU A 453 16.75 0.40 22.61
N VAL A 454 16.25 -0.65 23.27
CA VAL A 454 15.46 -0.55 24.49
C VAL A 454 16.30 -0.03 25.68
N PRO A 455 15.67 0.67 26.65
CA PRO A 455 16.33 1.02 27.89
C PRO A 455 16.84 -0.21 28.66
N SER A 456 18.03 -0.13 29.24
CA SER A 456 18.58 -1.21 30.09
C SER A 456 17.77 -1.46 31.37
N SER A 457 16.87 -0.55 31.74
CA SER A 457 15.95 -0.68 32.88
C SER A 457 14.71 -1.53 32.57
N TRP A 458 14.49 -1.95 31.32
CA TRP A 458 13.38 -2.82 30.98
C TRP A 458 13.63 -4.24 31.46
N ALA A 459 12.83 -4.71 32.41
CA ALA A 459 12.89 -6.09 32.91
C ALA A 459 12.30 -7.11 31.92
N TYR A 460 11.51 -6.64 30.94
CA TYR A 460 10.93 -7.49 29.91
C TYR A 460 10.61 -6.72 28.63
N PHE A 461 10.53 -7.42 27.51
CA PHE A 461 9.79 -7.04 26.30
C PHE A 461 9.60 -8.26 25.40
N ALA A 462 8.64 -8.23 24.48
CA ALA A 462 8.47 -9.26 23.47
C ALA A 462 7.91 -8.72 22.16
N VAL A 463 8.33 -9.35 21.06
CA VAL A 463 7.64 -9.37 19.76
C VAL A 463 7.34 -10.83 19.44
N GLU A 464 6.08 -11.15 19.19
CA GLU A 464 5.62 -12.50 18.92
C GLU A 464 5.02 -12.59 17.51
N ASN A 465 5.39 -13.65 16.81
CA ASN A 465 4.87 -14.02 15.50
C ASN A 465 5.05 -12.94 14.41
N MET A 466 6.18 -12.25 14.40
CA MET A 466 6.58 -11.40 13.28
C MET A 466 6.85 -12.27 12.04
N ALA A 467 6.30 -11.90 10.88
CA ALA A 467 6.62 -12.57 9.63
C ALA A 467 8.01 -12.12 9.13
N TYR A 468 8.91 -13.06 8.86
CA TYR A 468 10.21 -12.79 8.24
C TYR A 468 10.57 -13.88 7.22
N HIS A 469 10.74 -13.53 5.95
CA HIS A 469 11.04 -14.47 4.87
C HIS A 469 10.09 -15.68 4.87
N GLY A 470 8.81 -15.40 5.16
CA GLY A 470 7.71 -16.37 5.31
C GLY A 470 7.73 -17.28 6.55
N ARG A 471 8.66 -17.05 7.49
CA ARG A 471 8.74 -17.73 8.80
C ARG A 471 8.10 -16.91 9.91
N SER A 472 7.79 -17.54 11.04
CA SER A 472 7.34 -16.84 12.25
C SER A 472 8.50 -16.61 13.21
N ILE A 473 8.76 -15.36 13.57
CA ILE A 473 9.84 -14.97 14.48
C ILE A 473 9.24 -14.43 15.78
N THR A 474 9.75 -14.94 16.90
CA THR A 474 9.42 -14.43 18.23
C THR A 474 10.71 -14.09 18.97
N VAL A 475 10.80 -12.86 19.47
CA VAL A 475 11.93 -12.31 20.21
C VAL A 475 11.42 -11.87 21.57
N LEU A 476 12.07 -12.28 22.65
CA LEU A 476 11.71 -11.83 23.99
C LEU A 476 12.92 -11.62 24.88
N TRP A 477 12.78 -10.70 25.82
CA TRP A 477 13.64 -10.50 26.98
C TRP A 477 12.78 -10.67 28.23
N ASP A 478 13.24 -11.49 29.18
CA ASP A 478 12.62 -11.63 30.49
C ASP A 478 13.72 -11.81 31.54
N GLU A 479 13.97 -10.78 32.33
CA GLU A 479 15.00 -10.81 33.38
C GLU A 479 14.71 -11.89 34.44
N SER A 480 13.43 -12.13 34.73
CA SER A 480 13.00 -13.06 35.79
C SER A 480 12.78 -14.50 35.30
N GLY A 481 12.45 -14.66 34.02
CA GLY A 481 11.98 -15.89 33.40
C GLY A 481 10.52 -16.26 33.67
N ASN A 482 9.80 -15.47 34.48
CA ASN A 482 8.44 -15.75 34.92
C ASN A 482 7.37 -14.98 34.15
N ARG A 483 7.73 -13.94 33.38
CA ARG A 483 6.75 -13.12 32.63
C ARG A 483 6.11 -13.93 31.51
N TYR A 484 6.93 -14.66 30.75
CA TYR A 484 6.49 -15.46 29.60
C TYR A 484 6.57 -16.97 29.83
N ASN A 485 7.05 -17.39 31.01
CA ASN A 485 7.29 -18.81 31.36
C ASN A 485 8.20 -19.55 30.38
N GLN A 486 9.12 -18.83 29.71
CA GLN A 486 10.11 -19.39 28.78
C GLN A 486 11.52 -19.47 29.37
N GLY A 487 11.68 -19.16 30.67
CA GLY A 487 12.96 -19.02 31.34
C GLY A 487 13.60 -17.65 31.12
N ALA A 488 14.54 -17.28 32.00
CA ALA A 488 15.16 -15.96 31.96
C ALA A 488 16.02 -15.75 30.70
N GLY A 489 16.32 -14.49 30.38
CA GLY A 489 17.25 -14.10 29.33
C GLY A 489 16.60 -13.60 28.04
N PHE A 490 17.46 -13.24 27.08
CA PHE A 490 17.11 -12.80 25.74
C PHE A 490 17.03 -14.01 24.81
N ARG A 491 15.87 -14.23 24.19
CA ARG A 491 15.53 -15.45 23.45
C ARG A 491 14.95 -15.14 22.09
N VAL A 492 15.29 -15.98 21.11
CA VAL A 492 14.75 -15.90 19.75
C VAL A 492 14.24 -17.26 19.32
N TYR A 493 13.04 -17.29 18.76
CA TYR A 493 12.38 -18.46 18.22
C TYR A 493 12.11 -18.28 16.73
N VAL A 494 12.29 -19.36 15.97
CA VAL A 494 11.90 -19.46 14.56
C VAL A 494 10.93 -20.63 14.45
N ASP A 495 9.73 -20.36 13.94
CA ASP A 495 8.63 -21.32 13.83
C ASP A 495 8.39 -22.11 15.14
N GLY A 496 8.32 -21.38 16.26
CA GLY A 496 8.11 -21.97 17.59
C GLY A 496 9.34 -22.66 18.21
N THR A 497 10.44 -22.78 17.48
CA THR A 497 11.66 -23.44 17.97
C THR A 497 12.66 -22.43 18.50
N LEU A 498 13.14 -22.61 19.73
CA LEU A 498 14.19 -21.76 20.32
C LEU A 498 15.50 -21.94 19.54
N VAL A 499 15.98 -20.88 18.90
CA VAL A 499 17.24 -20.89 18.13
C VAL A 499 18.37 -20.14 18.81
N LEU A 500 18.06 -19.22 19.74
CA LEU A 500 19.05 -18.42 20.44
C LEU A 500 18.60 -18.09 21.87
N HIS A 501 19.57 -18.12 22.80
CA HIS A 501 19.43 -17.68 24.18
C HIS A 501 20.70 -16.93 24.63
N ARG A 502 20.54 -15.81 25.34
CA ARG A 502 21.59 -15.00 25.96
C ARG A 502 21.16 -14.49 27.34
N ASP A 503 22.12 -14.26 28.22
CA ASP A 503 21.85 -13.74 29.56
C ASP A 503 21.63 -12.21 29.60
N ALA A 504 21.90 -11.52 28.49
CA ALA A 504 21.76 -10.07 28.35
C ALA A 504 21.14 -9.71 26.99
N VAL A 505 20.52 -8.52 26.94
CA VAL A 505 20.06 -7.92 25.68
C VAL A 505 21.26 -7.37 24.93
N GLU A 506 21.61 -8.01 23.82
CA GLU A 506 22.73 -7.66 22.96
C GLU A 506 22.36 -7.79 21.48
N GLN A 507 23.20 -7.26 20.59
CA GLN A 507 23.04 -7.50 19.16
C GLN A 507 23.25 -8.99 18.87
N VAL A 508 22.29 -9.61 18.19
CA VAL A 508 22.39 -11.00 17.72
C VAL A 508 22.03 -11.08 16.25
N THR A 509 22.53 -12.13 15.59
CA THR A 509 22.14 -12.51 14.24
C THR A 509 21.69 -13.95 14.28
N VAL A 510 20.53 -14.24 13.68
CA VAL A 510 19.96 -15.60 13.61
C VAL A 510 19.75 -16.01 12.16
N ASP A 511 20.00 -17.28 11.87
CA ASP A 511 19.71 -17.87 10.58
C ASP A 511 18.20 -18.15 10.47
N VAL A 512 17.58 -17.63 9.40
CA VAL A 512 16.18 -17.89 9.07
C VAL A 512 16.14 -18.44 7.65
N THR A 513 15.99 -19.76 7.53
CA THR A 513 15.81 -20.38 6.22
C THR A 513 14.45 -19.94 5.65
N PRO A 514 14.39 -19.29 4.48
CA PRO A 514 13.12 -18.82 3.94
C PRO A 514 12.10 -19.95 3.77
N ALA A 515 10.83 -19.64 4.02
CA ALA A 515 9.70 -20.45 3.58
C ALA A 515 8.90 -19.62 2.60
N ILE A 516 8.71 -20.10 1.37
CA ILE A 516 7.84 -19.40 0.42
C ILE A 516 6.41 -19.53 0.96
N PRO A 517 5.74 -18.44 1.37
CA PRO A 517 4.36 -18.51 1.82
C PRO A 517 3.51 -19.08 0.69
N GLN A 518 2.58 -19.98 1.01
CA GLN A 518 1.49 -20.25 0.07
C GLN A 518 0.56 -19.04 0.12
N PRO A 519 0.42 -18.25 -0.95
CA PRO A 519 -0.61 -17.23 -0.97
C PRO A 519 -1.96 -17.93 -0.76
N PRO A 520 -2.87 -17.37 0.06
CA PRO A 520 -4.23 -17.88 0.15
C PRO A 520 -4.84 -17.92 -1.26
N ALA A 521 -5.81 -18.83 -1.48
CA ALA A 521 -6.54 -18.89 -2.75
C ALA A 521 -7.01 -17.48 -3.13
N PHE A 522 -6.50 -16.97 -4.25
CA PHE A 522 -6.67 -15.57 -4.63
C PHE A 522 -8.15 -15.33 -4.93
N LYS A 523 -8.76 -14.40 -4.21
CA LYS A 523 -10.12 -13.93 -4.43
C LYS A 523 -10.13 -12.43 -4.64
N VAL A 524 -11.09 -11.95 -5.41
CA VAL A 524 -11.32 -10.52 -5.65
C VAL A 524 -12.71 -10.12 -5.15
N ASN A 525 -12.83 -8.91 -4.60
CA ASN A 525 -14.14 -8.33 -4.28
C ASN A 525 -14.73 -7.72 -5.55
N ILE A 526 -15.80 -8.35 -6.06
CA ILE A 526 -16.46 -7.93 -7.30
C ILE A 526 -17.60 -6.92 -7.06
N ALA A 527 -17.98 -6.67 -5.81
CA ALA A 527 -18.93 -5.61 -5.49
C ALA A 527 -18.30 -4.22 -5.62
N ALA A 528 -17.01 -4.09 -5.31
CA ALA A 528 -16.28 -2.83 -5.28
C ALA A 528 -16.36 -2.06 -6.61
N ASN A 529 -16.80 -0.80 -6.54
CA ASN A 529 -16.87 0.12 -7.67
C ASN A 529 -16.83 1.59 -7.20
N SER A 530 -15.75 1.98 -6.53
CA SER A 530 -15.61 3.33 -5.95
C SER A 530 -15.60 4.45 -7.01
N GLN A 531 -15.16 4.14 -8.22
CA GLN A 531 -15.13 5.07 -9.35
C GLN A 531 -16.44 5.12 -10.15
N ARG A 532 -17.44 4.32 -9.75
CA ARG A 532 -18.80 4.29 -10.36
C ARG A 532 -18.77 4.03 -11.86
N TYR A 533 -17.81 3.22 -12.33
CA TYR A 533 -17.73 2.83 -13.73
C TYR A 533 -19.00 2.07 -14.11
N THR A 534 -19.67 2.52 -15.17
CA THR A 534 -21.04 2.09 -15.51
C THR A 534 -21.15 0.61 -15.86
N GLN A 535 -20.06 0.03 -16.38
CA GLN A 535 -19.88 -1.36 -16.76
C GLN A 535 -19.62 -2.30 -15.58
N LEU A 536 -19.27 -1.75 -14.40
CA LEU A 536 -19.03 -2.52 -13.18
C LEU A 536 -20.29 -2.55 -12.29
N SER A 537 -20.16 -3.23 -11.16
CA SER A 537 -21.21 -3.45 -10.17
C SER A 537 -21.90 -2.16 -9.75
N ARG A 538 -23.22 -2.23 -9.54
CA ARG A 538 -24.05 -1.09 -9.14
C ARG A 538 -24.86 -1.43 -7.91
N ALA A 539 -24.74 -0.61 -6.87
CA ALA A 539 -25.58 -0.72 -5.69
C ALA A 539 -27.01 -0.19 -5.96
N PHE A 540 -27.99 -0.80 -5.29
CA PHE A 540 -29.40 -0.40 -5.32
C PHE A 540 -30.06 -0.71 -3.97
N ALA A 541 -31.18 -0.05 -3.68
CA ALA A 541 -31.92 -0.24 -2.43
C ALA A 541 -33.43 -0.02 -2.63
N SER A 542 -34.26 -0.55 -1.73
CA SER A 542 -35.71 -0.25 -1.71
C SER A 542 -36.00 1.17 -1.26
N TYR A 543 -35.13 1.72 -0.43
CA TYR A 543 -35.16 3.08 0.08
C TYR A 543 -33.73 3.53 0.36
N THR A 544 -33.44 4.80 0.12
CA THR A 544 -32.18 5.45 0.52
C THR A 544 -32.53 6.76 1.20
N SER A 545 -31.94 6.99 2.37
CA SER A 545 -32.09 8.28 3.07
C SER A 545 -31.62 9.44 2.19
N GLY A 546 -32.22 10.63 2.32
CA GLY A 546 -31.84 11.81 1.54
C GLY A 546 -30.40 12.31 1.78
N PHE A 547 -29.71 11.78 2.79
CA PHE A 547 -28.31 12.09 3.12
C PHE A 547 -27.32 11.09 2.52
N ASP A 548 -27.81 9.98 1.97
CA ASP A 548 -27.01 8.80 1.61
C ASP A 548 -27.01 8.50 0.11
N ASP A 549 -26.11 7.59 -0.31
CA ASP A 549 -26.03 7.07 -1.67
C ASP A 549 -25.68 5.57 -1.61
N PRO A 550 -26.43 4.66 -2.27
CA PRO A 550 -26.13 3.23 -2.26
C PRO A 550 -24.71 2.89 -2.68
N MET A 551 -24.12 3.65 -3.61
CA MET A 551 -22.77 3.36 -4.12
C MET A 551 -21.69 3.51 -3.05
N ARG A 552 -21.95 4.24 -1.96
CA ARG A 552 -21.01 4.38 -0.84
C ARG A 552 -20.77 3.06 -0.10
N ALA A 553 -21.76 2.15 -0.12
CA ALA A 553 -21.61 0.85 0.51
C ALA A 553 -20.92 -0.20 -0.39
N ILE A 554 -20.31 0.23 -1.50
CA ILE A 554 -19.45 -0.59 -2.36
C ILE A 554 -18.22 0.20 -2.84
N ASP A 555 -17.78 1.21 -2.09
CA ASP A 555 -16.67 2.10 -2.47
C ASP A 555 -15.33 1.69 -1.85
N GLY A 556 -15.32 0.65 -1.02
CA GLY A 556 -14.13 0.08 -0.40
C GLY A 556 -13.72 0.79 0.89
N ASN A 557 -14.42 1.85 1.32
CA ASN A 557 -14.10 2.58 2.53
C ASN A 557 -14.89 2.06 3.74
N ILE A 558 -14.18 1.63 4.77
CA ILE A 558 -14.79 1.12 6.01
C ILE A 558 -14.28 1.96 7.17
N TRP A 559 -14.96 3.07 7.44
CA TRP A 559 -14.66 3.93 8.58
C TRP A 559 -15.06 3.24 9.87
N ARG A 560 -14.16 3.19 10.83
CA ARG A 560 -14.30 2.45 12.09
C ARG A 560 -14.70 3.39 13.21
N THR A 561 -14.16 4.61 13.21
CA THR A 561 -14.56 5.68 14.13
C THR A 561 -15.12 6.88 13.36
N GLY A 562 -15.98 7.67 14.01
CA GLY A 562 -16.41 8.97 13.48
C GLY A 562 -17.17 8.96 12.14
N VAL A 563 -17.73 7.81 11.71
CA VAL A 563 -18.31 7.58 10.36
C VAL A 563 -19.14 8.76 9.84
N PRO A 564 -18.59 9.55 8.90
CA PRO A 564 -19.28 10.69 8.33
C PRO A 564 -20.53 10.24 7.55
N PRO A 565 -21.62 11.03 7.53
CA PRO A 565 -22.82 10.69 6.75
C PRO A 565 -22.57 10.40 5.26
N ASN A 566 -21.46 10.90 4.70
CA ASN A 566 -21.08 10.72 3.31
C ASN A 566 -20.33 9.41 2.97
N THR A 567 -20.25 8.44 3.89
CA THR A 567 -19.44 7.20 3.72
C THR A 567 -20.27 5.92 3.86
N ARG A 568 -21.59 6.02 3.73
CA ARG A 568 -22.51 4.92 4.02
C ARG A 568 -23.80 4.97 3.18
N TRP A 569 -24.54 3.88 3.26
CA TRP A 569 -25.95 3.80 2.89
C TRP A 569 -26.83 3.47 4.11
N THR A 570 -27.99 4.12 4.25
CA THR A 570 -28.97 3.80 5.30
C THR A 570 -30.42 3.86 4.83
N SER A 571 -31.28 3.11 5.51
CA SER A 571 -32.75 3.19 5.40
C SER A 571 -33.37 4.20 6.38
N TYR A 572 -32.58 5.15 6.91
CA TYR A 572 -33.07 6.14 7.88
C TYR A 572 -34.28 6.91 7.35
N GLN A 573 -35.35 6.97 8.13
CA GLN A 573 -36.67 7.54 7.80
C GLN A 573 -37.46 6.81 6.70
N SER A 574 -37.08 5.59 6.33
CA SER A 574 -37.90 4.77 5.44
C SER A 574 -39.27 4.50 6.05
N PRO A 575 -40.37 4.70 5.30
CA PRO A 575 -41.71 4.35 5.76
C PRO A 575 -41.98 2.83 5.75
N ASN A 576 -41.05 2.04 5.19
CA ASN A 576 -41.24 0.61 5.01
C ASN A 576 -41.02 -0.14 6.33
N ALA A 577 -41.73 -1.25 6.53
CA ALA A 577 -41.47 -2.15 7.67
C ALA A 577 -40.12 -2.88 7.55
N SER A 578 -39.64 -3.07 6.32
CA SER A 578 -38.36 -3.69 6.00
C SER A 578 -37.82 -3.08 4.71
N ASP A 579 -36.51 -2.98 4.62
CA ASP A 579 -35.80 -2.53 3.44
C ASP A 579 -34.73 -3.53 3.02
N TYR A 580 -34.26 -3.37 1.78
CA TYR A 580 -33.12 -4.09 1.25
C TYR A 580 -32.07 -3.14 0.68
N PHE A 581 -30.82 -3.58 0.76
CA PHE A 581 -29.68 -3.09 0.00
C PHE A 581 -29.12 -4.22 -0.84
N GLY A 582 -28.78 -3.97 -2.10
CA GLY A 582 -28.23 -4.98 -2.98
C GLY A 582 -27.24 -4.44 -3.99
N VAL A 583 -26.58 -5.37 -4.66
CA VAL A 583 -25.60 -5.13 -5.70
C VAL A 583 -26.02 -5.88 -6.95
N ASP A 584 -26.08 -5.15 -8.06
CA ASP A 584 -26.19 -5.66 -9.42
C ASP A 584 -24.78 -5.83 -9.99
N PHE A 585 -24.32 -7.08 -10.13
CA PHE A 585 -23.00 -7.41 -10.65
C PHE A 585 -22.89 -7.27 -12.18
N ARG A 586 -23.96 -6.79 -12.83
CA ARG A 586 -24.10 -6.56 -14.29
C ARG A 586 -24.12 -7.80 -15.16
N GLN A 587 -23.64 -8.93 -14.62
CA GLN A 587 -23.65 -10.23 -15.25
C GLN A 587 -23.72 -11.33 -14.20
N THR A 588 -24.06 -12.54 -14.65
CA THR A 588 -24.20 -13.70 -13.78
C THR A 588 -22.85 -14.12 -13.18
N GLN A 589 -22.80 -14.28 -11.85
CA GLN A 589 -21.62 -14.66 -11.08
C GLN A 589 -21.90 -15.92 -10.26
N SER A 590 -20.84 -16.67 -9.95
CA SER A 590 -20.77 -17.69 -8.91
C SER A 590 -20.41 -17.01 -7.59
N LEU A 591 -21.34 -17.01 -6.63
CA LEU A 591 -21.21 -16.31 -5.34
C LEU A 591 -21.25 -17.30 -4.18
N CYS A 592 -20.40 -17.08 -3.17
CA CYS A 592 -20.35 -17.91 -1.96
C CYS A 592 -19.68 -17.28 -0.73
N ASP A 593 -19.13 -16.07 -0.83
CA ASP A 593 -18.44 -15.39 0.27
C ASP A 593 -18.83 -13.91 0.22
N VAL A 594 -19.71 -13.50 1.13
CA VAL A 594 -20.18 -12.12 1.27
C VAL A 594 -19.76 -11.58 2.62
N ARG A 595 -19.33 -10.32 2.67
CA ARG A 595 -18.99 -9.65 3.92
C ARG A 595 -19.82 -8.38 4.05
N LEU A 596 -20.41 -8.18 5.22
CA LEU A 596 -21.27 -7.05 5.53
C LEU A 596 -20.68 -6.26 6.68
N TYR A 597 -20.72 -4.93 6.57
CA TYR A 597 -20.29 -4.00 7.59
C TYR A 597 -21.46 -3.10 7.94
N PHE A 598 -22.23 -3.51 8.96
CA PHE A 598 -23.44 -2.80 9.38
C PHE A 598 -23.09 -1.55 10.15
N TYR A 599 -23.72 -0.44 9.78
CA TYR A 599 -23.52 0.84 10.41
C TYR A 599 -24.58 1.13 11.48
N GLN A 600 -24.18 1.76 12.57
CA GLN A 600 -25.11 2.41 13.52
C GLN A 600 -24.60 3.79 13.94
N ASP A 601 -25.55 4.68 14.25
CA ASP A 601 -25.29 5.95 14.94
C ASP A 601 -25.95 5.97 16.32
N ASP A 602 -25.78 7.08 17.03
CA ASP A 602 -26.38 7.28 18.34
C ASP A 602 -27.90 7.60 18.27
N ASP A 603 -28.50 7.76 17.09
CA ASP A 603 -29.88 8.25 16.90
C ASP A 603 -30.74 7.40 15.93
N GLY A 604 -30.67 7.70 14.63
CA GLY A 604 -31.61 7.27 13.60
C GLY A 604 -31.29 5.91 12.95
N VAL A 605 -30.05 5.44 13.03
CA VAL A 605 -29.59 4.21 12.37
C VAL A 605 -29.15 3.20 13.41
N ARG A 606 -29.72 1.99 13.37
CA ARG A 606 -29.43 0.92 14.33
C ARG A 606 -28.98 -0.34 13.62
N LEU A 607 -28.19 -1.15 14.33
CA LEU A 607 -27.88 -2.50 13.90
C LEU A 607 -29.18 -3.33 13.76
N PRO A 608 -29.36 -4.09 12.67
CA PRO A 608 -30.56 -4.89 12.48
C PRO A 608 -30.56 -6.10 13.42
N ALA A 609 -31.70 -6.36 14.07
CA ALA A 609 -31.86 -7.51 14.97
C ALA A 609 -31.81 -8.86 14.24
N SER A 610 -32.11 -8.85 12.94
CA SER A 610 -32.06 -10.00 12.04
C SER A 610 -31.93 -9.50 10.61
N TYR A 611 -31.36 -10.30 9.73
CA TYR A 611 -31.30 -10.01 8.30
C TYR A 611 -31.22 -11.31 7.50
N ASP A 612 -31.62 -11.26 6.24
CA ASP A 612 -31.53 -12.36 5.28
C ASP A 612 -30.72 -11.95 4.05
N LEU A 613 -29.85 -12.84 3.60
CA LEU A 613 -29.14 -12.70 2.34
C LEU A 613 -29.96 -13.37 1.25
N GLN A 614 -30.33 -12.62 0.22
CA GLN A 614 -31.13 -13.09 -0.90
C GLN A 614 -30.39 -12.90 -2.21
N TYR A 615 -30.65 -13.77 -3.17
CA TYR A 615 -30.13 -13.64 -4.52
C TYR A 615 -31.26 -13.68 -5.54
N LEU A 616 -31.01 -13.10 -6.70
CA LEU A 616 -31.88 -13.21 -7.85
C LEU A 616 -31.38 -14.36 -8.75
N PRO A 617 -32.13 -15.47 -8.88
CA PRO A 617 -31.73 -16.55 -9.75
C PRO A 617 -31.63 -16.11 -11.22
N PRO A 618 -30.83 -16.78 -12.06
CA PRO A 618 -30.70 -16.42 -13.47
C PRO A 618 -32.06 -16.42 -14.18
N GLY A 619 -32.36 -15.34 -14.90
CA GLY A 619 -33.65 -15.15 -15.59
C GLY A 619 -34.83 -14.78 -14.68
N GLY A 620 -34.61 -14.60 -13.38
CA GLY A 620 -35.64 -14.13 -12.44
C GLY A 620 -35.96 -12.65 -12.61
N ASP A 621 -37.21 -12.26 -12.28
CA ASP A 621 -37.64 -10.87 -12.20
C ASP A 621 -37.68 -10.37 -10.74
N ALA A 622 -38.19 -9.15 -10.51
CA ALA A 622 -38.27 -8.55 -9.17
C ALA A 622 -39.12 -9.34 -8.15
N SER A 623 -39.91 -10.33 -8.59
CA SER A 623 -40.68 -11.22 -7.71
C SER A 623 -39.95 -12.53 -7.36
N ALA A 624 -38.85 -12.84 -8.04
CA ALA A 624 -38.14 -14.12 -7.97
C ALA A 624 -37.01 -14.18 -6.92
N TRP A 625 -36.85 -13.16 -6.08
CA TRP A 625 -35.84 -13.14 -5.02
C TRP A 625 -36.03 -14.31 -4.06
N THR A 626 -34.94 -15.03 -3.79
CA THR A 626 -34.94 -16.19 -2.89
C THR A 626 -33.83 -16.08 -1.86
N THR A 627 -34.05 -16.65 -0.67
CA THR A 627 -33.03 -16.78 0.38
C THR A 627 -31.84 -17.59 -0.13
N VAL A 628 -30.62 -17.10 0.12
CA VAL A 628 -29.39 -17.83 -0.14
C VAL A 628 -29.38 -19.09 0.75
N PRO A 629 -29.22 -20.31 0.19
CA PRO A 629 -29.27 -21.54 0.96
C PRO A 629 -28.02 -21.70 1.84
N GLY A 630 -28.18 -22.31 3.02
CA GLY A 630 -27.04 -22.80 3.82
C GLY A 630 -26.08 -21.72 4.35
N GLN A 631 -26.53 -20.47 4.53
CA GLN A 631 -25.73 -19.37 5.07
C GLN A 631 -25.06 -19.74 6.40
N GLN A 632 -23.73 -19.73 6.42
CA GLN A 632 -22.88 -19.85 7.61
C GLN A 632 -22.29 -18.48 7.91
N ARG A 633 -22.61 -17.92 9.08
CA ARG A 633 -22.23 -16.55 9.46
C ARG A 633 -21.14 -16.59 10.54
N SER A 634 -20.17 -15.69 10.47
CA SER A 634 -19.17 -15.51 11.53
C SER A 634 -19.82 -15.16 12.87
N LYS A 635 -20.93 -14.40 12.83
CA LYS A 635 -21.83 -14.12 13.96
C LYS A 635 -23.28 -14.08 13.49
N ALA A 636 -24.22 -14.39 14.39
CA ALA A 636 -25.64 -14.40 14.06
C ALA A 636 -26.21 -13.00 13.76
N ALA A 637 -25.71 -11.99 14.48
CA ALA A 637 -26.06 -10.58 14.32
C ALA A 637 -24.83 -9.69 14.66
N PRO A 638 -24.72 -8.48 14.07
CA PRO A 638 -23.67 -7.53 14.43
C PRO A 638 -23.85 -7.02 15.87
N THR A 639 -22.74 -6.74 16.53
CA THR A 639 -22.71 -6.26 17.93
C THR A 639 -22.10 -4.87 18.09
N SER A 640 -21.37 -4.40 17.08
CA SER A 640 -20.82 -3.04 16.99
C SER A 640 -20.92 -2.50 15.57
N SER A 641 -20.82 -1.18 15.42
CA SER A 641 -20.76 -0.55 14.10
C SER A 641 -19.54 -1.05 13.32
N ASN A 642 -19.73 -1.31 12.02
CA ASN A 642 -18.71 -1.73 11.06
C ASN A 642 -17.88 -2.95 11.46
N GLU A 643 -18.45 -3.79 12.32
CA GLU A 643 -17.98 -5.14 12.53
C GLU A 643 -18.16 -5.97 11.25
N GLN A 644 -17.11 -6.71 10.85
CA GLN A 644 -17.18 -7.61 9.71
C GLN A 644 -18.06 -8.83 10.01
N ILE A 645 -19.18 -8.96 9.29
CA ILE A 645 -19.98 -10.19 9.29
C ILE A 645 -19.73 -10.95 7.99
N ARG A 646 -18.91 -12.02 8.08
CA ARG A 646 -18.63 -12.91 6.94
C ARG A 646 -19.71 -13.97 6.84
N ILE A 647 -20.27 -14.13 5.64
CA ILE A 647 -21.32 -15.08 5.31
C ILE A 647 -20.80 -15.98 4.19
N THR A 648 -20.65 -17.27 4.48
CA THR A 648 -20.26 -18.29 3.51
C THR A 648 -21.41 -19.25 3.23
N PHE A 649 -21.53 -19.76 2.01
CA PHE A 649 -22.64 -20.62 1.59
C PHE A 649 -22.25 -21.48 0.38
N PRO A 650 -22.97 -22.58 0.07
CA PRO A 650 -22.81 -23.29 -1.18
C PRO A 650 -22.96 -22.34 -2.38
N ALA A 651 -22.10 -22.47 -3.39
CA ALA A 651 -22.08 -21.58 -4.55
C ALA A 651 -23.46 -21.43 -5.18
N VAL A 652 -23.89 -20.19 -5.42
CA VAL A 652 -25.10 -19.86 -6.18
C VAL A 652 -24.73 -19.07 -7.43
N SER A 653 -25.49 -19.26 -8.50
CA SER A 653 -25.39 -18.45 -9.70
C SER A 653 -26.38 -17.29 -9.61
N ALA A 654 -25.91 -16.05 -9.68
CA ALA A 654 -26.74 -14.86 -9.57
C ALA A 654 -26.11 -13.64 -10.25
N SER A 655 -26.92 -12.79 -10.88
CA SER A 655 -26.47 -11.46 -11.33
C SER A 655 -26.69 -10.38 -10.28
N GLN A 656 -27.53 -10.64 -9.27
CA GLN A 656 -27.82 -9.70 -8.20
C GLN A 656 -27.92 -10.41 -6.85
N LEU A 657 -27.47 -9.73 -5.81
CA LEU A 657 -27.59 -10.15 -4.41
C LEU A 657 -28.05 -8.97 -3.57
N ARG A 658 -28.86 -9.24 -2.54
CA ARG A 658 -29.32 -8.21 -1.59
C ARG A 658 -29.36 -8.75 -0.17
N VAL A 659 -29.15 -7.87 0.79
CA VAL A 659 -29.47 -8.10 2.20
C VAL A 659 -30.77 -7.40 2.53
N VAL A 660 -31.67 -8.11 3.21
CA VAL A 660 -32.99 -7.64 3.64
C VAL A 660 -33.04 -7.63 5.15
N ALA A 661 -33.46 -6.51 5.75
CA ALA A 661 -33.60 -6.40 7.19
C ALA A 661 -34.81 -5.54 7.59
N PRO A 662 -35.43 -5.79 8.76
CA PRO A 662 -36.53 -4.97 9.26
C PRO A 662 -36.01 -3.60 9.72
N ASN A 663 -36.83 -2.57 9.52
CA ASN A 663 -36.55 -1.27 10.13
C ASN A 663 -36.98 -1.30 11.61
N PRO A 664 -36.13 -0.82 12.54
CA PRO A 664 -36.46 -0.80 13.96
C PRO A 664 -37.74 0.01 14.29
N GLU A 665 -37.97 1.12 13.57
CA GLU A 665 -39.13 1.99 13.77
C GLU A 665 -39.48 2.70 12.43
N PRO A 666 -40.39 2.14 11.61
CA PRO A 666 -40.74 2.71 10.31
C PRO A 666 -41.13 4.20 10.37
N GLY A 667 -40.62 4.98 9.44
CA GLY A 667 -40.77 6.43 9.36
C GLY A 667 -39.81 7.23 10.25
N ARG A 668 -39.03 6.56 11.11
CA ARG A 668 -38.12 7.24 12.06
C ARG A 668 -36.73 6.62 12.14
N LYS A 669 -36.60 5.30 12.31
CA LYS A 669 -35.32 4.61 12.48
C LYS A 669 -35.15 3.51 11.44
N GLY A 670 -33.95 3.45 10.87
CA GLY A 670 -33.55 2.45 9.88
C GLY A 670 -32.31 1.68 10.31
N TRP A 671 -31.73 0.95 9.37
CA TRP A 671 -30.43 0.29 9.45
C TRP A 671 -29.55 0.76 8.29
N GLY A 672 -28.25 0.43 8.32
CA GLY A 672 -27.35 0.85 7.24
C GLY A 672 -26.16 -0.06 7.08
N LEU A 673 -25.43 0.16 5.99
CA LEU A 673 -24.17 -0.48 5.67
C LEU A 673 -23.14 0.61 5.35
N SER A 674 -21.93 0.45 5.88
CA SER A 674 -20.77 1.15 5.34
C SER A 674 -20.17 0.38 4.17
N GLU A 675 -20.30 -0.95 4.10
CA GLU A 675 -19.73 -1.73 3.00
C GLU A 675 -20.44 -3.10 2.83
N LEU A 676 -20.55 -3.55 1.59
CA LEU A 676 -20.93 -4.90 1.17
C LEU A 676 -19.90 -5.42 0.17
N GLU A 677 -19.22 -6.49 0.55
CA GLU A 677 -18.23 -7.14 -0.30
C GLU A 677 -18.74 -8.50 -0.80
N ALA A 678 -18.36 -8.87 -2.03
CA ALA A 678 -18.62 -10.18 -2.61
C ALA A 678 -17.32 -10.76 -3.17
N TRP A 679 -16.76 -11.78 -2.51
CA TRP A 679 -15.45 -12.35 -2.82
C TRP A 679 -15.57 -13.60 -3.69
N THR A 680 -15.00 -13.56 -4.90
CA THR A 680 -15.07 -14.63 -5.89
C THR A 680 -13.71 -14.94 -6.51
N ALA A 681 -13.62 -15.99 -7.32
CA ALA A 681 -12.44 -16.29 -8.11
C ALA A 681 -12.12 -15.16 -9.12
N PRO A 682 -10.83 -14.88 -9.42
CA PRO A 682 -10.38 -13.79 -10.29
C PRO A 682 -10.54 -14.12 -11.79
N LEU A 683 -11.77 -14.44 -12.20
CA LEU A 683 -12.10 -14.74 -13.60
C LEU A 683 -12.73 -13.51 -14.25
N PHE A 684 -12.37 -13.25 -15.51
CA PHE A 684 -12.76 -12.04 -16.21
C PHE A 684 -13.19 -12.31 -17.66
N GLN A 685 -14.12 -11.51 -18.14
CA GLN A 685 -14.37 -11.30 -19.56
C GLN A 685 -13.67 -10.02 -20.03
N LEU A 686 -13.09 -10.05 -21.21
CA LEU A 686 -12.42 -8.90 -21.82
C LEU A 686 -13.30 -8.36 -22.95
N ARG A 687 -13.94 -7.21 -22.73
CA ARG A 687 -14.90 -6.61 -23.68
C ARG A 687 -14.24 -5.48 -24.47
N ASN A 688 -14.30 -5.53 -25.78
CA ASN A 688 -13.78 -4.48 -26.65
C ASN A 688 -14.73 -3.25 -26.67
N GLU A 689 -14.19 -2.05 -26.52
CA GLU A 689 -15.01 -0.82 -26.43
C GLU A 689 -15.50 -0.27 -27.78
N ASN A 690 -14.94 -0.74 -28.90
CA ASN A 690 -15.45 -0.37 -30.23
C ASN A 690 -16.65 -1.24 -30.63
N SER A 691 -16.57 -2.55 -30.43
CA SER A 691 -17.61 -3.49 -30.88
C SER A 691 -18.62 -3.89 -29.79
N GLY A 692 -18.25 -3.77 -28.51
CA GLY A 692 -18.99 -4.29 -27.37
C GLY A 692 -18.91 -5.81 -27.19
N LYS A 693 -18.07 -6.50 -27.99
CA LYS A 693 -17.91 -7.96 -28.01
C LYS A 693 -16.79 -8.44 -27.09
N LEU A 694 -16.81 -9.74 -26.75
CA LEU A 694 -15.84 -10.37 -25.86
C LEU A 694 -14.69 -11.01 -26.62
N MET A 695 -13.49 -10.95 -26.02
CA MET A 695 -12.33 -11.74 -26.45
C MET A 695 -12.57 -13.22 -26.17
N GLY A 696 -12.48 -14.04 -27.20
CA GLY A 696 -12.62 -15.49 -27.16
C GLY A 696 -11.60 -16.19 -28.04
N VAL A 697 -11.70 -17.51 -28.13
CA VAL A 697 -10.81 -18.36 -28.93
C VAL A 697 -11.60 -18.93 -30.10
N GLU A 698 -11.01 -18.91 -31.29
CA GLU A 698 -11.68 -19.41 -32.50
C GLU A 698 -12.27 -20.80 -32.27
N ARG A 699 -13.58 -20.94 -32.48
CA ARG A 699 -14.31 -22.22 -32.37
C ARG A 699 -14.07 -22.97 -31.05
N MET A 700 -13.70 -22.29 -29.96
CA MET A 700 -13.34 -22.91 -28.68
C MET A 700 -12.22 -23.95 -28.79
N LEU A 701 -11.30 -23.81 -29.75
CA LEU A 701 -10.22 -24.79 -29.90
C LEU A 701 -9.37 -24.84 -28.63
N GLU A 702 -8.87 -26.03 -28.29
CA GLU A 702 -7.95 -26.25 -27.15
C GLU A 702 -6.48 -26.40 -27.61
N THR A 703 -6.22 -26.17 -28.89
CA THR A 703 -4.89 -26.38 -29.49
C THR A 703 -4.04 -25.11 -29.45
N SER A 704 -2.75 -25.26 -29.14
CA SER A 704 -1.75 -24.18 -29.30
C SER A 704 -1.76 -23.64 -30.73
N GLY A 705 -1.68 -22.32 -30.86
CA GLY A 705 -1.71 -21.59 -32.13
C GLY A 705 -3.10 -21.19 -32.64
N ALA A 706 -4.17 -21.60 -31.95
CA ALA A 706 -5.54 -21.16 -32.27
C ALA A 706 -5.67 -19.64 -32.14
N LEU A 707 -6.36 -19.02 -33.11
CA LEU A 707 -6.58 -17.58 -33.17
C LEU A 707 -7.46 -17.08 -32.02
N VAL A 708 -7.13 -15.88 -31.54
CA VAL A 708 -7.97 -15.13 -30.60
C VAL A 708 -8.85 -14.19 -31.42
N GLN A 709 -10.14 -14.18 -31.12
CA GLN A 709 -11.17 -13.49 -31.90
C GLN A 709 -12.14 -12.77 -30.97
N GLN A 710 -13.00 -11.92 -31.52
CA GLN A 710 -14.12 -11.34 -30.78
C GLN A 710 -15.47 -11.98 -31.16
N TYR A 711 -16.35 -12.13 -30.16
CA TYR A 711 -17.69 -12.69 -30.31
C TYR A 711 -18.71 -12.01 -29.39
N ASP A 712 -19.99 -12.02 -29.79
CA ASP A 712 -21.08 -11.79 -28.84
C ASP A 712 -21.01 -12.80 -27.70
N ASP A 713 -21.37 -12.38 -26.49
CA ASP A 713 -21.44 -13.31 -25.37
C ASP A 713 -22.52 -14.37 -25.64
N ASN A 714 -22.08 -15.63 -25.70
CA ASN A 714 -22.91 -16.80 -25.92
C ASN A 714 -22.81 -17.79 -24.73
N GLY A 715 -22.19 -17.36 -23.62
CA GLY A 715 -21.97 -18.16 -22.42
C GLY A 715 -20.85 -19.22 -22.54
N SER A 716 -20.07 -19.22 -23.62
CA SER A 716 -18.99 -20.18 -23.80
C SER A 716 -17.81 -19.92 -22.86
N ARG A 717 -17.15 -21.00 -22.45
CA ARG A 717 -16.09 -20.95 -21.45
C ARG A 717 -14.81 -20.29 -21.97
N ASP A 718 -14.60 -20.24 -23.28
CA ASP A 718 -13.44 -19.60 -23.91
C ASP A 718 -13.48 -18.07 -23.86
N HIS A 719 -14.61 -17.46 -23.48
CA HIS A 719 -14.70 -16.02 -23.22
C HIS A 719 -14.16 -15.62 -21.83
N HIS A 720 -13.76 -16.58 -21.00
CA HIS A 720 -13.33 -16.36 -19.62
C HIS A 720 -11.81 -16.50 -19.50
N TRP A 721 -11.21 -15.51 -18.84
CA TRP A 721 -9.77 -15.35 -18.74
C TRP A 721 -9.34 -15.16 -17.29
N GLU A 722 -8.24 -15.78 -16.92
CA GLU A 722 -7.55 -15.63 -15.63
C GLU A 722 -6.26 -14.84 -15.86
N PHE A 723 -6.05 -13.77 -15.08
CA PHE A 723 -4.76 -13.09 -15.04
C PHE A 723 -3.88 -13.82 -14.03
N VAL A 724 -2.86 -14.51 -14.53
CA VAL A 724 -1.90 -15.25 -13.71
C VAL A 724 -0.67 -14.35 -13.55
N PRO A 725 -0.41 -13.80 -12.35
CA PRO A 725 0.74 -12.95 -12.13
C PRO A 725 2.03 -13.66 -12.57
N ALA A 726 2.80 -12.98 -13.41
CA ALA A 726 4.10 -13.49 -13.82
C ALA A 726 5.14 -13.27 -12.71
N GLN A 727 6.32 -13.86 -12.87
CA GLN A 727 7.45 -13.52 -12.03
C GLN A 727 7.92 -12.06 -12.22
N GLN A 728 7.47 -11.37 -13.28
CA GLN A 728 7.76 -9.95 -13.56
C GLN A 728 6.53 -9.07 -13.18
N ALA A 729 6.69 -7.97 -12.43
CA ALA A 729 5.58 -7.30 -11.77
C ALA A 729 4.88 -6.39 -12.73
N GLY A 730 3.58 -6.27 -12.50
CA GLY A 730 2.68 -5.63 -13.46
C GLY A 730 2.55 -6.43 -14.76
N TRP A 731 3.19 -7.59 -14.88
CA TRP A 731 3.01 -8.51 -16.00
C TRP A 731 2.26 -9.75 -15.54
N SER A 732 1.42 -10.28 -16.43
CA SER A 732 0.65 -11.49 -16.19
C SER A 732 0.58 -12.31 -17.47
N ALA A 733 0.56 -13.62 -17.33
CA ALA A 733 0.00 -14.45 -18.38
C ALA A 733 -1.53 -14.32 -18.32
N ILE A 734 -2.18 -14.26 -19.48
CA ILE A 734 -3.65 -14.23 -19.55
C ILE A 734 -4.10 -15.61 -20.01
N ARG A 735 -4.58 -16.42 -19.08
CA ARG A 735 -4.94 -17.82 -19.32
C ARG A 735 -6.40 -17.95 -19.69
N ASN A 736 -6.69 -18.67 -20.76
CA ASN A 736 -8.03 -19.03 -21.14
C ASN A 736 -8.58 -20.14 -20.24
N LEU A 737 -9.77 -19.94 -19.68
CA LEU A 737 -10.36 -20.88 -18.73
C LEU A 737 -10.85 -22.19 -19.37
N HIS A 738 -11.14 -22.20 -20.67
CA HIS A 738 -11.58 -23.40 -21.37
C HIS A 738 -10.41 -24.32 -21.71
N SER A 739 -9.38 -23.80 -22.36
CA SER A 739 -8.24 -24.58 -22.84
C SER A 739 -7.11 -24.74 -21.82
N GLY A 740 -7.02 -23.85 -20.83
CA GLY A 740 -5.88 -23.74 -19.92
C GLY A 740 -4.62 -23.13 -20.56
N LEU A 741 -4.69 -22.73 -21.83
CA LEU A 741 -3.60 -22.12 -22.59
C LEU A 741 -3.54 -20.60 -22.36
N VAL A 742 -2.41 -19.97 -22.66
CA VAL A 742 -2.18 -18.54 -22.43
C VAL A 742 -2.12 -17.72 -23.70
N LEU A 743 -2.60 -16.49 -23.61
CA LEU A 743 -2.58 -15.48 -24.66
C LEU A 743 -1.13 -15.14 -25.07
N ALA A 744 -0.88 -15.10 -26.37
CA ALA A 744 0.41 -14.76 -26.94
C ALA A 744 0.26 -14.04 -28.29
N VAL A 745 1.34 -13.44 -28.78
CA VAL A 745 1.39 -12.83 -30.12
C VAL A 745 2.50 -13.44 -30.97
N LYS A 746 2.23 -13.57 -32.28
CA LYS A 746 3.07 -14.34 -33.21
C LYS A 746 4.37 -13.65 -33.65
N SER A 747 4.38 -12.33 -33.76
CA SER A 747 5.54 -11.53 -34.17
C SER A 747 5.45 -10.12 -33.57
N ASP A 748 6.37 -9.22 -33.91
CA ASP A 748 6.33 -7.80 -33.52
C ASP A 748 5.55 -6.92 -34.50
N ASP A 749 5.01 -7.49 -35.57
CA ASP A 749 4.37 -6.70 -36.61
C ASP A 749 3.04 -6.11 -36.11
N ASN A 750 2.70 -4.91 -36.60
CA ASN A 750 1.33 -4.44 -36.56
C ASN A 750 0.43 -5.42 -37.34
N SER A 751 -0.79 -5.64 -36.85
CA SER A 751 -1.71 -6.67 -37.35
C SER A 751 -1.26 -8.12 -37.10
N ALA A 752 -0.21 -8.38 -36.31
CA ALA A 752 0.11 -9.74 -35.92
C ALA A 752 -1.03 -10.33 -35.07
N ASN A 753 -1.52 -11.50 -35.45
CA ASN A 753 -2.61 -12.17 -34.74
C ASN A 753 -2.19 -12.57 -33.33
N LEU A 754 -3.09 -12.34 -32.37
CA LEU A 754 -3.03 -12.99 -31.07
C LEU A 754 -3.53 -14.42 -31.20
N VAL A 755 -2.91 -15.29 -30.41
CA VAL A 755 -3.20 -16.72 -30.34
C VAL A 755 -3.15 -17.18 -28.88
N GLN A 756 -3.64 -18.38 -28.61
CA GLN A 756 -3.32 -19.08 -27.37
C GLN A 756 -2.22 -20.12 -27.58
N VAL A 757 -1.38 -20.34 -26.58
CA VAL A 757 -0.27 -21.32 -26.61
C VAL A 757 -0.07 -22.00 -25.25
N ASN A 758 0.70 -23.10 -25.21
CA ASN A 758 1.10 -23.69 -23.94
C ASN A 758 1.98 -22.71 -23.15
N ASP A 759 1.92 -22.77 -21.82
CA ASP A 759 2.70 -21.91 -20.91
C ASP A 759 4.23 -22.02 -21.16
N ASP A 760 4.69 -23.17 -21.66
CA ASP A 760 6.08 -23.49 -21.98
C ASP A 760 6.43 -23.40 -23.49
N ASP A 761 5.50 -22.92 -24.33
CA ASP A 761 5.69 -22.90 -25.79
C ASP A 761 6.67 -21.79 -26.23
N ASN A 762 7.84 -22.20 -26.72
CA ASN A 762 8.87 -21.28 -27.22
C ASN A 762 8.72 -20.94 -28.73
N GLY A 763 7.60 -21.35 -29.36
CA GLY A 763 7.35 -21.19 -30.80
C GLY A 763 6.68 -19.87 -31.23
N VAL A 764 6.42 -18.94 -30.31
CA VAL A 764 5.82 -17.62 -30.58
C VAL A 764 6.83 -16.48 -30.45
N GLY A 765 6.75 -15.49 -31.34
CA GLY A 765 7.58 -14.28 -31.31
C GLY A 765 8.95 -14.40 -32.00
N GLY A 766 9.79 -13.37 -31.84
CA GLY A 766 11.21 -13.37 -32.22
C GLY A 766 12.09 -13.12 -30.98
N GLY A 767 13.15 -13.91 -30.77
CA GLY A 767 14.00 -13.77 -29.57
C GLY A 767 13.47 -14.52 -28.33
N ASP A 768 13.55 -13.92 -27.14
CA ASP A 768 13.05 -14.52 -25.88
C ASP A 768 11.51 -14.68 -25.94
N SER A 769 11.09 -15.85 -26.44
CA SER A 769 9.69 -16.24 -26.66
C SER A 769 8.79 -16.12 -25.43
N SER A 770 9.34 -16.06 -24.21
CA SER A 770 8.54 -15.92 -22.99
C SER A 770 7.88 -14.55 -22.86
N ALA A 771 8.55 -13.47 -23.31
CA ALA A 771 8.02 -12.11 -23.24
C ALA A 771 6.76 -11.92 -24.10
N TYR A 772 6.62 -12.69 -25.18
CA TYR A 772 5.46 -12.63 -26.08
C TYR A 772 4.17 -13.19 -25.49
N ARG A 773 4.25 -13.87 -24.34
CA ARG A 773 3.11 -14.43 -23.58
C ARG A 773 2.73 -13.58 -22.37
N LEU A 774 3.48 -12.50 -22.11
CA LEU A 774 3.31 -11.65 -20.95
C LEU A 774 2.62 -10.35 -21.33
N TRP A 775 1.63 -9.99 -20.52
CA TRP A 775 0.75 -8.86 -20.77
C TRP A 775 0.64 -7.96 -19.55
N LYS A 776 0.54 -6.65 -19.77
CA LYS A 776 0.29 -5.64 -18.75
C LYS A 776 -1.01 -4.91 -19.07
N VAL A 777 -1.83 -4.74 -18.05
CA VAL A 777 -3.06 -3.96 -18.13
C VAL A 777 -2.73 -2.51 -17.76
N GLU A 778 -2.97 -1.58 -18.67
CA GLU A 778 -2.75 -0.15 -18.45
C GLU A 778 -4.07 0.59 -18.47
N SER A 779 -4.44 1.22 -17.36
CA SER A 779 -5.66 2.03 -17.32
C SER A 779 -5.55 3.23 -18.29
N ARG A 780 -6.69 3.60 -18.87
CA ARG A 780 -6.90 4.82 -19.67
C ARG A 780 -8.00 5.70 -19.06
N GLY A 781 -8.32 5.47 -17.78
CA GLY A 781 -9.44 6.10 -17.08
C GLY A 781 -10.79 5.52 -17.51
N ASN A 782 -11.86 5.90 -16.79
CA ASN A 782 -13.24 5.48 -17.05
C ASN A 782 -13.47 3.96 -17.11
N GLY A 783 -12.58 3.18 -16.48
CA GLY A 783 -12.63 1.71 -16.48
C GLY A 783 -12.27 1.08 -17.83
N HIS A 784 -11.56 1.81 -18.70
CA HIS A 784 -10.99 1.28 -19.93
C HIS A 784 -9.50 1.01 -19.78
N PHE A 785 -9.03 -0.02 -20.47
CA PHE A 785 -7.66 -0.50 -20.36
C PHE A 785 -7.06 -0.80 -21.73
N LEU A 786 -5.75 -0.60 -21.85
CA LEU A 786 -4.95 -1.28 -22.86
C LEU A 786 -4.39 -2.57 -22.30
N ILE A 787 -4.26 -3.57 -23.17
CA ILE A 787 -3.59 -4.84 -22.85
C ILE A 787 -2.30 -4.87 -23.66
N ARG A 788 -1.19 -4.49 -23.02
CA ARG A 788 0.13 -4.34 -23.66
C ARG A 788 0.93 -5.63 -23.58
N ASN A 789 1.54 -6.04 -24.68
CA ASN A 789 2.46 -7.17 -24.74
C ASN A 789 3.88 -6.75 -24.33
N LYS A 790 4.58 -7.60 -23.58
CA LYS A 790 5.94 -7.31 -23.13
C LYS A 790 6.98 -7.39 -24.24
N GLY A 791 6.89 -8.41 -25.09
CA GLY A 791 7.87 -8.67 -26.16
C GLY A 791 7.88 -7.57 -27.22
N SER A 792 6.70 -7.21 -27.74
CA SER A 792 6.56 -6.23 -28.82
C SER A 792 6.38 -4.78 -28.34
N ASN A 793 6.03 -4.58 -27.07
CA ASN A 793 5.58 -3.30 -26.50
C ASN A 793 4.30 -2.73 -27.13
N LYS A 794 3.58 -3.51 -27.93
CA LYS A 794 2.33 -3.14 -28.62
C LYS A 794 1.10 -3.54 -27.81
N VAL A 795 -0.08 -3.08 -28.20
CA VAL A 795 -1.34 -3.31 -27.48
C VAL A 795 -2.31 -4.17 -28.30
N ALA A 796 -3.11 -4.98 -27.61
CA ALA A 796 -4.16 -5.77 -28.24
C ALA A 796 -5.28 -4.87 -28.79
N GLY A 797 -5.65 -5.09 -30.06
CA GLY A 797 -6.72 -4.41 -30.76
C GLY A 797 -7.50 -5.35 -31.68
N VAL A 798 -8.57 -4.88 -32.30
CA VAL A 798 -9.40 -5.69 -33.22
C VAL A 798 -9.07 -5.32 -34.65
N ASP A 799 -8.74 -6.32 -35.47
CA ASP A 799 -8.29 -6.09 -36.84
C ASP A 799 -9.31 -5.30 -37.66
N GLY A 800 -8.83 -4.23 -38.32
CA GLY A 800 -9.65 -3.31 -39.10
C GLY A 800 -10.79 -2.62 -38.32
N MET A 801 -10.71 -2.55 -36.97
CA MET A 801 -11.80 -2.07 -36.10
C MET A 801 -13.13 -2.79 -36.35
N ALA A 802 -13.08 -4.05 -36.79
CA ALA A 802 -14.27 -4.79 -37.15
C ALA A 802 -15.23 -4.93 -35.96
N VAL A 803 -16.53 -5.03 -36.25
CA VAL A 803 -17.59 -5.22 -35.24
C VAL A 803 -18.35 -6.54 -35.43
N THR A 804 -17.81 -7.45 -36.25
CA THR A 804 -18.42 -8.75 -36.55
C THR A 804 -17.83 -9.86 -35.68
N ASN A 805 -18.63 -10.89 -35.40
CA ASN A 805 -18.15 -12.11 -34.75
C ASN A 805 -17.09 -12.80 -35.60
N GLY A 806 -16.04 -13.33 -34.95
CA GLY A 806 -14.92 -14.00 -35.62
C GLY A 806 -13.87 -13.05 -36.19
N ALA A 807 -13.98 -11.72 -35.98
CA ALA A 807 -12.88 -10.82 -36.28
C ALA A 807 -11.69 -11.11 -35.35
N ASN A 808 -10.48 -11.14 -35.90
CA ASN A 808 -9.29 -11.46 -35.14
C ASN A 808 -8.90 -10.32 -34.19
N VAL A 809 -8.41 -10.71 -33.02
CA VAL A 809 -7.65 -9.83 -32.15
C VAL A 809 -6.20 -9.86 -32.61
N VAL A 810 -5.63 -8.68 -32.82
CA VAL A 810 -4.26 -8.47 -33.31
C VAL A 810 -3.55 -7.49 -32.39
N GLN A 811 -2.26 -7.24 -32.61
CA GLN A 811 -1.56 -6.16 -31.90
C GLN A 811 -1.31 -4.95 -32.80
N PHE A 812 -1.22 -3.78 -32.17
CA PHE A 812 -0.84 -2.54 -32.81
C PHE A 812 -0.03 -1.61 -31.89
N ASP A 813 0.77 -0.74 -32.49
CA ASP A 813 1.17 0.50 -31.82
C ASP A 813 -0.10 1.26 -31.40
N ASP A 814 -0.13 1.71 -30.14
CA ASP A 814 -1.27 2.46 -29.63
C ASP A 814 -1.42 3.79 -30.38
N ASN A 815 -2.52 3.94 -31.11
CA ASN A 815 -2.88 5.12 -31.90
C ASN A 815 -4.12 5.83 -31.31
N GLY A 816 -4.59 5.43 -30.13
CA GLY A 816 -5.73 6.01 -29.43
C GLY A 816 -7.12 5.60 -29.93
N THR A 817 -7.24 4.60 -30.81
CA THR A 817 -8.54 4.16 -31.35
C THR A 817 -9.27 3.23 -30.37
N LYS A 818 -10.61 3.23 -30.44
CA LYS A 818 -11.46 2.51 -29.47
C LYS A 818 -11.31 0.99 -29.52
N ASP A 819 -10.88 0.44 -30.64
CA ASP A 819 -10.68 -1.00 -30.80
C ASP A 819 -9.46 -1.50 -30.02
N HIS A 820 -8.57 -0.62 -29.56
CA HIS A 820 -7.48 -0.96 -28.64
C HIS A 820 -7.93 -0.95 -27.16
N LEU A 821 -9.10 -0.37 -26.87
CA LEU A 821 -9.60 -0.22 -25.51
C LEU A 821 -10.47 -1.42 -25.10
N TRP A 822 -10.21 -1.93 -23.89
CA TRP A 822 -10.90 -3.07 -23.30
C TRP A 822 -11.47 -2.73 -21.92
N SER A 823 -12.66 -3.24 -21.62
CA SER A 823 -13.17 -3.37 -20.25
C SER A 823 -12.82 -4.76 -19.69
N ILE A 824 -12.37 -4.79 -18.44
CA ILE A 824 -12.09 -6.03 -17.70
C ILE A 824 -13.25 -6.27 -16.73
N LEU A 825 -14.13 -7.20 -17.08
CA LEU A 825 -15.40 -7.44 -16.38
C LEU A 825 -15.29 -8.71 -15.53
N PRO A 826 -15.42 -8.66 -14.19
CA PRO A 826 -15.39 -9.85 -13.35
C PRO A 826 -16.49 -10.82 -13.75
N ALA A 827 -16.18 -12.09 -14.00
CA ALA A 827 -17.08 -13.10 -14.57
C ALA A 827 -16.82 -14.47 -13.91
N ALA A 828 -16.87 -14.53 -12.58
CA ALA A 828 -16.71 -15.79 -11.87
C ALA A 828 -17.86 -16.72 -12.25
N ILE A 829 -17.58 -17.80 -12.98
CA ILE A 829 -18.57 -18.84 -13.31
C ILE A 829 -18.41 -20.11 -12.47
N GLU A 830 -17.29 -20.21 -11.76
CA GLU A 830 -16.94 -21.28 -10.86
C GLU A 830 -16.03 -20.77 -9.74
N GLY A 831 -15.85 -21.59 -8.71
CA GLY A 831 -14.93 -21.30 -7.61
C GLY A 831 -15.59 -20.69 -6.38
N CYS A 832 -15.10 -21.17 -5.23
CA CYS A 832 -15.23 -20.69 -3.86
C CYS A 832 -13.93 -21.05 -3.14
#